data_AF-A0A374RUC3-F1
#
_entry.id   AF-A0A374RUC3-F1
#
_cell.length_a   1.000
_cell.length_b   1.000
_cell.length_c   1.000
_cell.angle_alpha   90.00
_cell.angle_beta   90.00
_cell.angle_gamma   90.00
#
_symmetry.space_group_name_H-M   'P 1'
#
loop_
_entity.id
_entity.type
_entity.pdbx_description
1 polymer ?
#
loop_
_entity_poly.entity_id
_entity_poly.type
_entity_poly.pdbx_seq_one_letter_code
_entity_poly.pdbx_strand_id
1 'polypeptide(L)'
;MSIKRLALCRSQGRLFVLLRFAGQDVAALIEREGSQAFAHATTSGSCVPSLVLPVDHGRVLALCPSVSDYERELAVLVLPFLDGSTIDVAFASDGQKLGSIRPDSRVAKLESKVNYKAKPALCALIRDAQRGECCGRYEIDAIRYLPADAGAVWRYEVTWAGDPQCTPEFQIFDTHMNAIDVTVHVFESQVDVPQQNGCRVNKTYLSVEMPQDIRDFVAIAADPTGLIQSGFCAMDGRLYNGMVDDSWNRMKDARADDAAYRRWFEQHRAKPADLVCQRVASAAFAYRPLVSIVVPCYKTDRVYLRELLDSVLAQSYDNWELLLMDASPEWDAVAALAAGAHDERVRRIELPGNGGIVLNTNAGIEQATGDYIAFLDHDDILEPDALFHYVAALNKVAEGERPQVLFCDEDMFQKTGEWGQPVFKTRLNVDLLYSHNCVTHFLMVEKALIDRIGMSPEDVAGAQDYDLTLRCLAAGARFEHVAHVLYHWRVLPGSTADGSADSKPYAIEAGRLALQRHFDSLGVHGTVEETETPFVYRMRYALPEPAPLVSIVIPTKDHIETLDACVMSIAQRVTYANYEIVLVENNSEAPETFAYYETLPERVAAASEGKGIARVVYWPGEFNYSQIINFGVEHAKGDYLLLLNNDTEVISPYFIEEMMGYMQRPDAGVVGAKLYFADHLVQHAGIVVGVRGALAHANQDFSAKREGYLARAVRPGNFSAVTGACQMVRRDVFERVGGYNEEFAVGFNDADYCLRVWEAGYRTIYTPYAELYHYEFTSRGREEANEEKLRRWKREQALFMQRWPEFFLTGDPWLGPNLSSESEYFSV
;
A
#
# COMPACT_ATOMS: atom_id res chain seq x y z
N MET A 1 -0.40 -59.16 10.05
CA MET A 1 0.32 -58.15 10.87
C MET A 1 -0.50 -56.87 10.80
N SER A 2 -0.87 -56.30 11.95
CA SER A 2 -1.97 -55.35 12.06
C SER A 2 -1.45 -53.95 12.39
N ILE A 3 -1.35 -53.09 11.38
CA ILE A 3 -1.28 -51.64 11.62
C ILE A 3 -2.62 -51.20 12.19
N LYS A 4 -2.62 -50.50 13.33
CA LYS A 4 -3.84 -49.97 13.96
C LYS A 4 -3.79 -48.46 14.05
N ARG A 5 -4.89 -47.81 13.67
CA ARG A 5 -5.10 -46.37 13.87
C ARG A 5 -5.60 -46.13 15.29
N LEU A 6 -4.84 -45.36 16.07
CA LEU A 6 -5.17 -45.05 17.47
C LEU A 6 -5.91 -43.72 17.62
N ALA A 7 -5.52 -42.72 16.84
CA ALA A 7 -6.15 -41.41 16.80
C ALA A 7 -5.84 -40.72 15.47
N LEU A 8 -6.65 -39.73 15.10
CA LEU A 8 -6.36 -38.83 14.00
C LEU A 8 -6.79 -37.41 14.31
N CYS A 9 -6.11 -36.43 13.73
CA CYS A 9 -6.53 -35.04 13.74
C CYS A 9 -6.07 -34.31 12.48
N ARG A 10 -6.78 -33.24 12.12
CA ARG A 10 -6.41 -32.35 11.01
C ARG A 10 -5.91 -31.02 11.55
N SER A 11 -4.91 -30.44 10.90
CA SER A 11 -4.38 -29.12 11.23
C SER A 11 -3.58 -28.60 10.06
N GLN A 12 -3.70 -27.31 9.73
CA GLN A 12 -2.88 -26.65 8.71
C GLN A 12 -2.79 -27.46 7.39
N GLY A 13 -3.92 -27.98 6.93
CA GLY A 13 -4.07 -28.65 5.65
C GLY A 13 -3.48 -30.05 5.64
N ARG A 14 -3.02 -30.55 6.78
CA ARG A 14 -2.46 -31.89 6.96
C ARG A 14 -3.41 -32.77 7.75
N LEU A 15 -3.38 -34.07 7.45
CA LEU A 15 -3.99 -35.14 8.22
C LEU A 15 -2.90 -35.87 8.99
N PHE A 16 -2.98 -35.84 10.32
CA PHE A 16 -2.09 -36.57 11.20
C PHE A 16 -2.79 -37.81 11.74
N VAL A 17 -2.14 -38.95 11.62
CA VAL A 17 -2.70 -40.25 12.02
C VAL A 17 -1.70 -40.96 12.92
N LEU A 18 -2.05 -41.14 14.20
CA LEU A 18 -1.26 -41.93 15.13
C LEU A 18 -1.50 -43.41 14.86
N LEU A 19 -0.43 -44.10 14.47
CA LEU A 19 -0.44 -45.51 14.08
C LEU A 19 0.37 -46.34 15.07
N ARG A 20 -0.06 -47.59 15.22
CA ARG A 20 0.68 -48.65 15.89
C ARG A 20 1.04 -49.73 14.87
N PHE A 21 2.32 -50.08 14.78
CA PHE A 21 2.86 -51.15 13.95
C PHE A 21 3.19 -52.35 14.84
N ALA A 22 2.21 -53.22 15.06
CA ALA A 22 2.35 -54.33 15.99
C ALA A 22 3.56 -55.25 15.66
N GLY A 23 4.48 -55.41 16.61
CA GLY A 23 5.66 -56.25 16.50
C GLY A 23 6.80 -55.67 15.65
N GLN A 24 6.83 -54.36 15.41
CA GLN A 24 7.87 -53.68 14.62
C GLN A 24 8.51 -52.55 15.43
N ASP A 25 9.84 -52.40 15.35
CA ASP A 25 10.56 -51.24 15.89
C ASP A 25 10.55 -50.13 14.82
N VAL A 26 9.50 -49.31 14.84
CA VAL A 26 9.27 -48.27 13.82
C VAL A 26 10.26 -47.13 13.96
N ALA A 27 10.72 -46.85 15.18
CA ALA A 27 11.73 -45.83 15.42
C ALA A 27 13.03 -46.19 14.69
N ALA A 28 13.50 -47.44 14.84
CA ALA A 28 14.67 -47.92 14.12
C ALA A 28 14.49 -47.95 12.59
N LEU A 29 13.27 -48.22 12.09
CA LEU A 29 12.96 -48.15 10.66
C LEU A 29 13.05 -46.72 10.13
N ILE A 30 12.50 -45.74 10.85
CA ILE A 30 12.59 -44.32 10.48
C ILE A 30 14.05 -43.86 10.51
N GLU A 31 14.82 -44.22 11.54
CA GLU A 31 16.25 -43.90 11.63
C GLU A 31 17.07 -44.49 10.48
N ARG A 32 16.71 -45.70 10.02
CA ARG A 32 17.45 -46.44 8.98
C ARG A 32 17.10 -46.00 7.56
N GLU A 33 15.81 -45.85 7.26
CA GLU A 33 15.30 -45.63 5.89
C GLU A 33 14.84 -44.19 5.66
N GLY A 34 14.67 -43.39 6.70
CA GLY A 34 14.11 -42.04 6.64
C GLY A 34 12.58 -42.03 6.67
N SER A 35 12.01 -40.87 6.98
CA SER A 35 10.57 -40.69 7.24
C SER A 35 9.65 -40.92 6.04
N GLN A 36 10.16 -40.96 4.81
CA GLN A 36 9.35 -41.14 3.59
C GLN A 36 9.47 -42.54 2.97
N ALA A 37 10.57 -43.23 3.20
CA ALA A 37 10.97 -44.36 2.34
C ALA A 37 10.05 -45.57 2.44
N PHE A 38 9.42 -45.80 3.59
CA PHE A 38 8.62 -47.00 3.83
C PHE A 38 7.11 -46.78 3.79
N ALA A 39 6.63 -45.56 3.49
CA ALA A 39 5.21 -45.26 3.32
C ALA A 39 4.94 -44.79 1.89
N HIS A 40 4.10 -45.53 1.18
CA HIS A 40 3.68 -45.21 -0.19
C HIS A 40 2.20 -44.86 -0.20
N ALA A 41 1.90 -43.57 -0.36
CA ALA A 41 0.53 -43.05 -0.42
C ALA A 41 0.12 -42.75 -1.86
N THR A 42 -1.10 -43.12 -2.22
CA THR A 42 -1.67 -42.85 -3.55
C THR A 42 -3.11 -42.39 -3.45
N THR A 43 -3.54 -41.55 -4.40
CA THR A 43 -4.95 -41.16 -4.57
C THR A 43 -5.26 -41.15 -6.06
N SER A 44 -6.35 -41.83 -6.45
CA SER A 44 -6.74 -41.97 -7.87
C SER A 44 -5.63 -42.46 -8.82
N GLY A 45 -4.67 -43.24 -8.31
CA GLY A 45 -3.52 -43.74 -9.07
C GLY A 45 -2.28 -42.82 -9.07
N SER A 46 -2.39 -41.60 -8.56
CA SER A 46 -1.28 -40.66 -8.43
C SER A 46 -0.59 -40.79 -7.07
N CYS A 47 0.73 -40.58 -7.02
CA CYS A 47 1.49 -40.56 -5.78
C CYS A 47 1.14 -39.33 -4.94
N VAL A 48 1.01 -39.51 -3.63
CA VAL A 48 0.73 -38.45 -2.66
C VAL A 48 1.92 -38.36 -1.71
N PRO A 49 2.44 -37.17 -1.40
CA PRO A 49 3.53 -37.05 -0.42
C PRO A 49 3.05 -37.52 0.96
N SER A 50 3.90 -38.26 1.67
CA SER A 50 3.59 -38.78 3.00
C SER A 50 4.83 -38.80 3.89
N LEU A 51 4.64 -38.56 5.19
CA LEU A 51 5.71 -38.60 6.19
C LEU A 51 5.33 -39.55 7.31
N VAL A 52 6.28 -40.33 7.81
CA VAL A 52 6.13 -41.13 9.03
C VAL A 52 7.15 -40.64 10.05
N LEU A 53 6.65 -40.03 11.12
CA LEU A 53 7.46 -39.34 12.12
C LEU A 53 7.47 -40.10 13.45
N PRO A 54 8.58 -40.08 14.19
CA PRO A 54 8.61 -40.62 15.53
C PRO A 54 7.70 -39.80 16.46
N VAL A 55 7.27 -40.40 17.56
CA VAL A 55 6.46 -39.73 18.58
C VAL A 55 7.06 -39.99 19.95
N ASP A 56 7.01 -39.00 20.84
CA ASP A 56 7.44 -39.16 22.23
C ASP A 56 6.50 -40.15 22.94
N HIS A 57 6.95 -41.41 23.05
CA HIS A 57 6.15 -42.48 23.65
C HIS A 57 5.78 -42.17 25.09
N GLY A 58 6.69 -41.59 25.89
CA GLY A 58 6.41 -41.23 27.29
C GLY A 58 5.25 -40.24 27.41
N ARG A 59 5.22 -39.23 26.52
CA ARG A 59 4.10 -38.29 26.46
C ARG A 59 2.81 -38.93 25.91
N VAL A 60 2.90 -39.85 24.94
CA VAL A 60 1.72 -40.58 24.45
C VAL A 60 1.15 -41.49 25.54
N LEU A 61 2.01 -42.19 26.27
CA LEU A 61 1.65 -43.09 27.36
C LEU A 61 0.91 -42.35 28.48
N ALA A 62 1.40 -41.16 28.85
CA ALA A 62 0.77 -40.31 29.85
C ALA A 62 -0.68 -39.91 29.46
N LEU A 63 -0.97 -39.78 28.17
CA LEU A 63 -2.28 -39.39 27.65
C LEU A 63 -3.16 -40.59 27.23
N CYS A 64 -2.54 -41.74 26.97
CA CYS A 64 -3.21 -42.96 26.51
C CYS A 64 -2.58 -44.19 27.20
N PRO A 65 -2.94 -44.48 28.46
CA PRO A 65 -2.31 -45.56 29.23
C PRO A 65 -2.39 -46.95 28.57
N SER A 66 -3.35 -47.15 27.67
CA SER A 66 -3.52 -48.39 26.89
C SER A 66 -2.37 -48.69 25.92
N VAL A 67 -1.37 -47.79 25.78
CA VAL A 67 -0.19 -47.98 24.92
C VAL A 67 1.08 -48.40 25.68
N SER A 68 0.96 -48.79 26.96
CA SER A 68 2.07 -49.17 27.86
C SER A 68 3.05 -50.19 27.27
N ASP A 69 2.54 -51.12 26.47
CA ASP A 69 3.33 -52.26 25.99
C ASP A 69 3.95 -52.02 24.60
N TYR A 70 3.89 -50.80 24.06
CA TYR A 70 4.15 -50.48 22.64
C TYR A 70 5.22 -49.39 22.43
N GLU A 71 6.26 -49.36 23.28
CA GLU A 71 7.25 -48.27 23.38
C GLU A 71 7.90 -47.84 22.05
N ARG A 72 8.12 -48.80 21.14
CA ARG A 72 8.76 -48.56 19.83
C ARG A 72 7.87 -48.85 18.63
N GLU A 73 6.59 -49.11 18.85
CA GLU A 73 5.65 -49.49 17.78
C GLU A 73 4.83 -48.29 17.26
N LEU A 74 5.04 -47.08 17.78
CA LEU A 74 4.21 -45.91 17.49
C LEU A 74 4.90 -44.94 16.54
N ALA A 75 4.15 -44.44 15.56
CA ALA A 75 4.56 -43.35 14.71
C ALA A 75 3.36 -42.51 14.26
N VAL A 76 3.62 -41.28 13.83
CA VAL A 76 2.62 -40.39 13.26
C VAL A 76 2.79 -40.37 11.74
N LEU A 77 1.78 -40.85 11.03
CA LEU A 77 1.67 -40.62 9.58
C LEU A 77 1.10 -39.21 9.35
N VAL A 78 1.76 -38.43 8.50
CA VAL A 78 1.32 -37.13 8.02
C VAL A 78 1.04 -37.23 6.52
N LEU A 79 -0.16 -36.82 6.11
CA LEU A 79 -0.60 -36.74 4.72
C LEU A 79 -1.13 -35.33 4.43
N PRO A 80 -1.12 -34.85 3.18
CA PRO A 80 -1.93 -33.71 2.80
C PRO A 80 -3.42 -34.06 2.99
N PHE A 81 -4.20 -33.10 3.47
CA PHE A 81 -5.63 -33.26 3.60
C PHE A 81 -6.30 -32.90 2.27
N LEU A 82 -6.61 -33.92 1.48
CA LEU A 82 -7.28 -33.79 0.19
C LEU A 82 -8.79 -33.93 0.39
N ASP A 83 -9.53 -32.81 0.45
CA ASP A 83 -10.97 -32.85 0.71
C ASP A 83 -11.71 -33.59 -0.42
N GLY A 84 -12.66 -34.45 -0.05
CA GLY A 84 -13.38 -35.31 -0.99
C GLY A 84 -12.62 -36.55 -1.49
N SER A 85 -11.33 -36.69 -1.19
CA SER A 85 -10.51 -37.81 -1.66
C SER A 85 -10.37 -38.93 -0.62
N THR A 86 -9.99 -40.12 -1.11
CA THR A 86 -9.50 -41.24 -0.31
C THR A 86 -8.03 -41.46 -0.64
N ILE A 87 -7.21 -41.71 0.38
CA ILE A 87 -5.78 -41.97 0.20
C ILE A 87 -5.52 -43.43 0.58
N ASP A 88 -4.89 -44.18 -0.32
CA ASP A 88 -4.44 -45.56 -0.10
C ASP A 88 -2.97 -45.52 0.31
N VAL A 89 -2.66 -45.92 1.55
CA VAL A 89 -1.30 -45.89 2.11
C VAL A 89 -0.83 -47.32 2.38
N ALA A 90 0.22 -47.74 1.68
CA ALA A 90 0.90 -49.00 1.88
C ALA A 90 2.23 -48.78 2.61
N PHE A 91 2.54 -49.64 3.59
CA PHE A 91 3.81 -49.60 4.31
C PHE A 91 4.65 -50.82 3.96
N ALA A 92 5.89 -50.61 3.54
CA ALA A 92 6.81 -51.68 3.20
C ALA A 92 8.26 -51.29 3.48
N SER A 93 9.07 -52.22 3.98
CA SER A 93 10.49 -52.05 4.28
C SER A 93 11.25 -53.28 3.80
N ASP A 94 12.41 -53.11 3.16
CA ASP A 94 13.23 -54.18 2.55
C ASP A 94 12.41 -55.17 1.68
N GLY A 95 11.39 -54.66 0.97
CA GLY A 95 10.49 -55.47 0.14
C GLY A 95 9.43 -56.29 0.91
N GLN A 96 9.40 -56.21 2.24
CA GLN A 96 8.35 -56.82 3.07
C GLN A 96 7.19 -55.86 3.35
N LYS A 97 5.95 -56.31 3.11
CA LYS A 97 4.74 -55.55 3.42
C LYS A 97 4.47 -55.54 4.92
N LEU A 98 4.54 -54.36 5.53
CA LEU A 98 4.23 -54.12 6.95
C LEU A 98 2.72 -53.98 7.20
N GLY A 99 1.99 -53.39 6.24
CA GLY A 99 0.54 -53.22 6.30
C GLY A 99 0.02 -52.13 5.36
N SER A 100 -1.25 -51.75 5.51
CA SER A 100 -1.84 -50.64 4.77
C SER A 100 -3.02 -50.03 5.53
N ILE A 101 -3.28 -48.75 5.30
CA ILE A 101 -4.46 -48.04 5.78
C ILE A 101 -5.10 -47.26 4.63
N ARG A 102 -6.38 -46.91 4.77
CA ARG A 102 -7.12 -46.16 3.77
C ARG A 102 -7.93 -45.02 4.40
N PRO A 103 -7.30 -43.86 4.71
CA PRO A 103 -8.03 -42.72 5.27
C PRO A 103 -8.97 -42.10 4.23
N ASP A 104 -10.25 -42.02 4.58
CA ASP A 104 -11.26 -41.24 3.85
C ASP A 104 -11.36 -39.83 4.46
N SER A 105 -11.27 -38.80 3.61
CA SER A 105 -11.25 -37.40 4.05
C SER A 105 -12.53 -36.98 4.77
N ARG A 106 -13.71 -37.45 4.36
CA ARG A 106 -15.00 -37.10 4.97
C ARG A 106 -15.12 -37.70 6.37
N VAL A 107 -14.71 -38.95 6.53
CA VAL A 107 -14.66 -39.62 7.85
C VAL A 107 -13.62 -38.94 8.74
N ALA A 108 -12.42 -38.67 8.23
CA ALA A 108 -11.36 -37.99 8.96
C ALA A 108 -11.79 -36.57 9.40
N LYS A 109 -12.60 -35.87 8.60
CA LYS A 109 -13.15 -34.55 8.93
C LYS A 109 -14.03 -34.59 10.17
N LEU A 110 -14.91 -35.59 10.28
CA LEU A 110 -15.79 -35.80 11.44
C LEU A 110 -15.01 -36.29 12.66
N GLU A 111 -14.18 -37.32 12.48
CA GLU A 111 -13.42 -37.93 13.57
C GLU A 111 -12.42 -36.95 14.19
N SER A 112 -11.78 -36.11 13.38
CA SER A 112 -10.92 -35.03 13.89
C SER A 112 -11.70 -34.06 14.78
N LYS A 113 -12.94 -33.67 14.45
CA LYS A 113 -13.75 -32.78 15.30
C LYS A 113 -14.09 -33.44 16.63
N VAL A 114 -14.37 -34.74 16.62
CA VAL A 114 -14.62 -35.52 17.84
C VAL A 114 -13.35 -35.60 18.69
N ASN A 115 -12.21 -35.92 18.09
CA ASN A 115 -10.93 -36.06 18.79
C ASN A 115 -10.44 -34.72 19.40
N TYR A 116 -10.65 -33.58 18.73
CA TYR A 116 -10.32 -32.28 19.33
C TYR A 116 -11.11 -31.98 20.61
N LYS A 117 -12.36 -32.44 20.69
CA LYS A 117 -13.20 -32.29 21.89
C LYS A 117 -12.86 -33.32 22.96
N ALA A 118 -12.65 -34.58 22.57
CA ALA A 118 -12.48 -35.69 23.49
C ALA A 118 -11.05 -35.86 24.01
N LYS A 119 -10.04 -35.50 23.19
CA LYS A 119 -8.62 -35.77 23.43
C LYS A 119 -7.72 -34.61 22.95
N PRO A 120 -7.91 -33.38 23.44
CA PRO A 120 -7.19 -32.20 22.95
C PRO A 120 -5.66 -32.31 23.13
N ALA A 121 -5.19 -32.81 24.28
CA ALA A 121 -3.77 -32.99 24.55
C ALA A 121 -3.10 -34.00 23.61
N LEU A 122 -3.81 -35.10 23.27
CA LEU A 122 -3.30 -36.09 22.32
C LEU A 122 -3.23 -35.52 20.91
N CYS A 123 -4.24 -34.73 20.50
CA CYS A 123 -4.21 -34.03 19.21
C CYS A 123 -3.06 -33.00 19.15
N ALA A 124 -2.74 -32.32 20.25
CA ALA A 124 -1.59 -31.43 20.30
C ALA A 124 -0.27 -32.21 20.14
N LEU A 125 -0.10 -33.29 20.90
CA LEU A 125 1.10 -34.13 20.84
C LEU A 125 1.35 -34.73 19.45
N ILE A 126 0.31 -35.24 18.79
CA ILE A 126 0.42 -35.82 17.45
C ILE A 126 0.88 -34.78 16.42
N ARG A 127 0.43 -33.53 16.55
CA ARG A 127 0.86 -32.43 15.65
C ARG A 127 2.28 -31.96 15.93
N ASP A 128 2.68 -31.98 17.20
CA ASP A 128 4.04 -31.60 17.62
C ASP A 128 5.12 -32.54 17.07
N ALA A 129 4.77 -33.76 16.62
CA ALA A 129 5.71 -34.70 16.00
C ALA A 129 6.45 -34.10 14.79
N GLN A 130 5.86 -33.11 14.11
CA GLN A 130 6.48 -32.43 12.97
C GLN A 130 7.44 -31.29 13.36
N ARG A 131 7.33 -30.73 14.58
CA ARG A 131 8.08 -29.55 15.02
C ARG A 131 9.54 -29.82 15.41
N GLY A 132 9.94 -31.08 15.55
CA GLY A 132 11.24 -31.47 16.09
C GLY A 132 12.36 -31.66 15.07
N GLU A 133 12.07 -31.71 13.77
CA GLU A 133 13.02 -32.14 12.73
C GLU A 133 13.00 -31.21 11.52
N CYS A 134 13.85 -30.17 11.54
CA CYS A 134 14.27 -29.46 10.31
C CYS A 134 15.48 -30.16 9.64
N CYS A 135 15.97 -31.27 10.20
CA CYS A 135 17.15 -31.98 9.72
C CYS A 135 16.82 -32.88 8.52
N GLY A 136 17.29 -32.51 7.32
CA GLY A 136 17.25 -33.37 6.13
C GLY A 136 15.94 -33.37 5.35
N ARG A 137 15.04 -32.39 5.55
CA ARG A 137 13.78 -32.23 4.79
C ARG A 137 13.44 -30.75 4.60
N TYR A 138 12.77 -30.40 3.50
CA TYR A 138 12.13 -29.09 3.37
C TYR A 138 10.88 -28.96 4.25
N GLU A 139 10.77 -27.82 4.91
CA GLU A 139 9.57 -27.33 5.56
C GLU A 139 8.99 -26.20 4.72
N ILE A 140 7.68 -26.25 4.44
CA ILE A 140 7.00 -25.28 3.58
C ILE A 140 5.86 -24.65 4.37
N ASP A 141 5.87 -23.33 4.42
CA ASP A 141 4.81 -22.53 5.01
C ASP A 141 4.25 -21.55 3.99
N ALA A 142 2.93 -21.62 3.76
CA ALA A 142 2.20 -20.58 3.05
C ALA A 142 2.05 -19.38 3.98
N ILE A 143 2.71 -18.27 3.66
CA ILE A 143 2.78 -17.07 4.49
C ILE A 143 1.57 -16.16 4.22
N ARG A 144 1.22 -15.98 2.94
CA ARG A 144 0.26 -14.96 2.54
C ARG A 144 -0.46 -15.32 1.24
N TYR A 145 -1.75 -15.00 1.19
CA TYR A 145 -2.54 -14.89 -0.02
C TYR A 145 -2.61 -13.42 -0.43
N LEU A 146 -2.36 -13.09 -1.70
CA LEU A 146 -2.40 -11.74 -2.24
C LEU A 146 -3.25 -11.72 -3.51
N PRO A 147 -4.35 -10.95 -3.56
CA PRO A 147 -5.12 -10.79 -4.79
C PRO A 147 -4.27 -10.15 -5.88
N ALA A 148 -4.33 -10.71 -7.08
CA ALA A 148 -3.65 -10.19 -8.27
C ALA A 148 -4.68 -9.75 -9.33
N ASP A 149 -4.23 -9.06 -10.38
CA ASP A 149 -5.13 -8.67 -11.48
C ASP A 149 -5.70 -9.90 -12.23
N ALA A 150 -4.94 -11.01 -12.25
CA ALA A 150 -5.37 -12.31 -12.74
C ALA A 150 -5.07 -13.37 -11.68
N GLY A 151 -6.11 -13.98 -11.10
CA GLY A 151 -5.96 -15.00 -10.07
C GLY A 151 -5.41 -14.44 -8.76
N ALA A 152 -4.34 -15.05 -8.24
CA ALA A 152 -3.74 -14.65 -6.97
C ALA A 152 -2.25 -14.99 -6.91
N VAL A 153 -1.53 -14.31 -6.03
CA VAL A 153 -0.15 -14.64 -5.68
C VAL A 153 -0.11 -15.22 -4.27
N TRP A 154 0.60 -16.33 -4.12
CA TRP A 154 0.88 -16.93 -2.82
C TRP A 154 2.34 -16.75 -2.45
N ARG A 155 2.60 -16.21 -1.25
CA ARG A 155 3.94 -16.10 -0.67
C ARG A 155 4.24 -17.32 0.18
N TYR A 156 5.39 -17.95 -0.01
CA TYR A 156 5.85 -19.09 0.77
C TYR A 156 7.23 -18.85 1.38
N GLU A 157 7.46 -19.46 2.54
CA GLU A 157 8.77 -19.69 3.13
C GLU A 157 9.09 -21.19 3.00
N VAL A 158 10.26 -21.51 2.48
CA VAL A 158 10.80 -22.87 2.45
C VAL A 158 12.07 -22.93 3.27
N THR A 159 12.09 -23.76 4.31
CA THR A 159 13.21 -23.87 5.27
C THR A 159 13.81 -25.28 5.25
N TRP A 160 15.14 -25.42 5.29
CA TRP A 160 15.83 -26.70 5.44
C TRP A 160 17.17 -26.58 6.15
N ALA A 161 17.60 -27.62 6.86
CA ALA A 161 18.98 -27.75 7.34
C ALA A 161 19.78 -28.67 6.40
N GLY A 162 20.98 -28.23 5.99
CA GLY A 162 21.86 -29.00 5.12
C GLY A 162 22.61 -28.12 4.12
N ASP A 163 22.99 -28.71 2.99
CA ASP A 163 23.70 -28.01 1.93
C ASP A 163 22.82 -26.87 1.36
N PRO A 164 23.29 -25.61 1.33
CA PRO A 164 22.57 -24.52 0.71
C PRO A 164 22.43 -24.65 -0.81
N GLN A 165 23.23 -25.50 -1.47
CA GLN A 165 23.09 -25.78 -2.90
C GLN A 165 21.86 -26.64 -3.23
N CYS A 166 21.29 -27.33 -2.23
CA CYS A 166 19.98 -27.98 -2.34
C CYS A 166 18.88 -26.92 -2.35
N THR A 167 18.77 -26.16 -3.44
CA THR A 167 17.68 -25.20 -3.63
C THR A 167 16.41 -25.96 -4.01
N PRO A 168 15.26 -25.69 -3.35
CA PRO A 168 14.03 -26.44 -3.60
C PRO A 168 13.45 -26.16 -4.98
N GLU A 169 13.14 -27.21 -5.74
CA GLU A 169 12.18 -27.12 -6.85
C GLU A 169 10.76 -27.10 -6.29
N PHE A 170 9.99 -26.07 -6.62
CA PHE A 170 8.66 -25.84 -6.06
C PHE A 170 7.57 -26.10 -7.10
N GLN A 171 6.59 -26.93 -6.76
CA GLN A 171 5.48 -27.28 -7.65
C GLN A 171 4.16 -27.29 -6.89
N ILE A 172 3.09 -26.92 -7.59
CA ILE A 172 1.71 -26.93 -7.08
C ILE A 172 0.92 -28.04 -7.78
N PHE A 173 0.09 -28.74 -7.01
CA PHE A 173 -0.76 -29.82 -7.48
C PHE A 173 -2.21 -29.63 -7.03
N ASP A 174 -3.17 -30.10 -7.82
CA ASP A 174 -4.57 -30.17 -7.41
C ASP A 174 -4.82 -31.32 -6.41
N THR A 175 -6.08 -31.51 -6.00
CA THR A 175 -6.47 -32.59 -5.05
C THR A 175 -6.41 -34.00 -5.64
N HIS A 176 -6.17 -34.12 -6.95
CA HIS A 176 -5.93 -35.36 -7.68
C HIS A 176 -4.44 -35.58 -7.99
N MET A 177 -3.57 -34.70 -7.48
CA MET A 177 -2.13 -34.68 -7.72
C MET A 177 -1.76 -34.47 -9.20
N ASN A 178 -2.59 -33.77 -9.97
CA ASN A 178 -2.18 -33.23 -11.26
C ASN A 178 -1.43 -31.92 -11.04
N ALA A 179 -0.30 -31.73 -11.73
CA ALA A 179 0.45 -30.48 -11.66
C ALA A 179 -0.39 -29.31 -12.20
N ILE A 180 -0.36 -28.19 -11.48
CA ILE A 180 -0.96 -26.92 -11.89
C ILE A 180 0.15 -26.09 -12.50
N ASP A 181 -0.10 -25.55 -13.70
CA ASP A 181 0.82 -24.64 -14.36
C ASP A 181 0.83 -23.30 -13.62
N VAL A 182 1.97 -23.00 -12.99
CA VAL A 182 2.18 -21.83 -12.14
C VAL A 182 3.55 -21.22 -12.44
N THR A 183 3.66 -19.91 -12.26
CA THR A 183 4.95 -19.21 -12.31
C THR A 183 5.49 -19.07 -10.90
N VAL A 184 6.74 -19.48 -10.67
CA VAL A 184 7.40 -19.38 -9.37
C VAL A 184 8.52 -18.34 -9.45
N HIS A 185 8.46 -17.35 -8.56
CA HIS A 185 9.47 -16.31 -8.44
C HIS A 185 10.21 -16.45 -7.11
N VAL A 186 11.52 -16.63 -7.15
CA VAL A 186 12.35 -16.64 -5.94
C VAL A 186 12.79 -15.21 -5.65
N PHE A 187 12.40 -14.69 -4.49
CA PHE A 187 12.75 -13.33 -4.05
C PHE A 187 14.10 -13.31 -3.34
N GLU A 188 14.28 -14.30 -2.48
CA GLU A 188 15.37 -14.27 -1.52
C GLU A 188 15.73 -15.68 -1.10
N SER A 189 17.03 -15.94 -1.00
CA SER A 189 17.57 -17.11 -0.32
C SER A 189 18.54 -16.67 0.76
N GLN A 190 18.25 -17.07 1.99
CA GLN A 190 19.10 -16.83 3.15
C GLN A 190 19.77 -18.15 3.52
N VAL A 191 21.09 -18.11 3.63
CA VAL A 191 21.90 -19.29 3.99
C VAL A 191 22.33 -19.17 5.44
N ASP A 192 22.31 -20.30 6.15
CA ASP A 192 22.93 -20.44 7.47
C ASP A 192 22.34 -19.52 8.57
N VAL A 193 21.02 -19.37 8.56
CA VAL A 193 20.23 -18.55 9.49
C VAL A 193 20.13 -19.24 10.86
N PRO A 194 20.52 -18.56 11.96
CA PRO A 194 20.42 -19.14 13.30
C PRO A 194 18.96 -19.22 13.80
N GLN A 195 18.59 -20.35 14.37
CA GLN A 195 17.28 -20.60 14.99
C GLN A 195 17.36 -20.52 16.52
N GLN A 196 16.23 -20.24 17.19
CA GLN A 196 16.16 -20.14 18.66
C GLN A 196 16.58 -21.42 19.39
N ASN A 197 16.42 -22.58 18.73
CA ASN A 197 16.81 -23.89 19.25
C ASN A 197 18.31 -24.21 19.04
N GLY A 198 19.10 -23.26 18.49
CA GLY A 198 20.52 -23.42 18.21
C GLY A 198 20.86 -24.11 16.88
N CYS A 199 19.86 -24.54 16.10
CA CYS A 199 20.06 -25.05 14.74
C CYS A 199 20.37 -23.91 13.76
N ARG A 200 21.04 -24.22 12.65
CA ARG A 200 21.25 -23.30 11.53
C ARG A 200 20.55 -23.86 10.31
N VAL A 201 19.78 -23.03 9.61
CA VAL A 201 18.92 -23.44 8.50
C VAL A 201 19.08 -22.48 7.32
N ASN A 202 18.83 -22.98 6.12
CA ASN A 202 18.64 -22.18 4.94
C ASN A 202 17.15 -21.88 4.77
N LYS A 203 16.83 -20.70 4.24
CA LYS A 203 15.47 -20.25 3.96
C LYS A 203 15.38 -19.69 2.56
N THR A 204 14.31 -20.01 1.85
CA THR A 204 13.97 -19.39 0.57
C THR A 204 12.56 -18.82 0.62
N TYR A 205 12.42 -17.56 0.22
CA TYR A 205 11.14 -16.88 0.08
C TYR A 205 10.76 -16.82 -1.39
N LEU A 206 9.55 -17.28 -1.70
CA LEU A 206 9.07 -17.38 -3.07
C LEU A 206 7.63 -16.90 -3.22
N SER A 207 7.30 -16.37 -4.39
CA SER A 207 5.92 -16.18 -4.85
C SER A 207 5.54 -17.26 -5.83
N VAL A 208 4.27 -17.65 -5.78
CA VAL A 208 3.65 -18.48 -6.80
C VAL A 208 2.45 -17.74 -7.35
N GLU A 209 2.51 -17.39 -8.63
CA GLU A 209 1.37 -16.87 -9.37
C GLU A 209 0.42 -18.03 -9.72
N MET A 210 -0.77 -18.00 -9.14
CA MET A 210 -1.84 -18.94 -9.44
C MET A 210 -2.71 -18.34 -10.56
N PRO A 211 -2.96 -19.08 -11.66
CA PRO A 211 -3.71 -18.55 -12.80
C PRO A 211 -5.19 -18.25 -12.51
N GLN A 212 -5.71 -18.79 -11.40
CA GLN A 212 -7.07 -18.57 -10.91
C GLN A 212 -7.13 -18.88 -9.41
N ASP A 213 -8.25 -18.54 -8.76
CA ASP A 213 -8.49 -18.86 -7.35
C ASP A 213 -8.73 -20.38 -7.15
N ILE A 214 -7.65 -21.12 -6.92
CA ILE A 214 -7.68 -22.55 -6.60
C ILE A 214 -7.69 -22.69 -5.08
N ARG A 215 -8.80 -23.22 -4.55
CA ARG A 215 -9.04 -23.29 -3.10
C ARG A 215 -8.36 -24.46 -2.40
N ASP A 216 -8.24 -25.58 -3.12
CA ASP A 216 -7.69 -26.82 -2.58
C ASP A 216 -6.52 -27.26 -3.46
N PHE A 217 -5.31 -27.25 -2.90
CA PHE A 217 -4.08 -27.59 -3.62
C PHE A 217 -2.99 -28.11 -2.67
N VAL A 218 -1.96 -28.72 -3.22
CA VAL A 218 -0.76 -29.19 -2.50
C VAL A 218 0.47 -28.56 -3.11
N ALA A 219 1.24 -27.85 -2.28
CA ALA A 219 2.57 -27.37 -2.63
C ALA A 219 3.61 -28.41 -2.20
N ILE A 220 4.54 -28.74 -3.10
CA ILE A 220 5.65 -29.66 -2.85
C ILE A 220 6.96 -28.96 -3.18
N ALA A 221 7.92 -29.09 -2.26
CA ALA A 221 9.31 -28.70 -2.47
C ALA A 221 10.15 -29.99 -2.56
N ALA A 222 10.90 -30.16 -3.64
CA ALA A 222 11.74 -31.33 -3.86
C ALA A 222 13.20 -30.93 -4.12
N ASP A 223 14.12 -31.83 -3.76
CA ASP A 223 15.54 -31.69 -4.06
C ASP A 223 15.88 -32.59 -5.24
N PRO A 224 16.29 -32.03 -6.40
CA PRO A 224 16.70 -32.83 -7.56
C PRO A 224 17.87 -33.77 -7.27
N THR A 225 18.71 -33.45 -6.27
CA THR A 225 19.87 -34.27 -5.89
C THR A 225 19.50 -35.42 -4.94
N GLY A 226 18.34 -35.34 -4.30
CA GLY A 226 17.85 -36.31 -3.31
C GLY A 226 18.56 -36.27 -1.95
N LEU A 227 19.38 -35.24 -1.67
CA LEU A 227 20.07 -35.07 -0.40
C LEU A 227 19.13 -34.56 0.70
N ILE A 228 18.17 -33.71 0.33
CA ILE A 228 17.11 -33.19 1.19
C ILE A 228 15.79 -33.86 0.80
N GLN A 229 15.09 -34.44 1.78
CA GLN A 229 13.78 -35.05 1.55
C GLN A 229 12.74 -33.99 1.16
N SER A 230 11.80 -34.37 0.28
CA SER A 230 10.75 -33.46 -0.16
C SER A 230 9.86 -33.01 1.00
N GLY A 231 9.46 -31.75 0.98
CA GLY A 231 8.48 -31.16 1.89
C GLY A 231 7.13 -31.01 1.20
N PHE A 232 6.06 -30.87 1.99
CA PHE A 232 4.77 -30.45 1.45
C PHE A 232 3.96 -29.55 2.40
N CYS A 233 3.17 -28.68 1.80
CA CYS A 233 2.11 -27.92 2.43
C CYS A 233 0.82 -28.14 1.64
N ALA A 234 -0.32 -28.27 2.32
CA ALA A 234 -1.60 -28.41 1.65
C ALA A 234 -2.51 -27.29 2.08
N MET A 235 -3.28 -26.79 1.12
CA MET A 235 -4.32 -25.80 1.33
C MET A 235 -5.66 -26.51 1.19
N ASP A 236 -6.50 -26.42 2.23
CA ASP A 236 -7.89 -26.83 2.15
C ASP A 236 -8.79 -25.58 2.14
N GLY A 237 -10.02 -25.71 1.65
CA GLY A 237 -10.93 -24.57 1.51
C GLY A 237 -11.23 -23.81 2.82
N ARG A 238 -10.94 -24.39 4.01
CA ARG A 238 -11.04 -23.68 5.29
C ARG A 238 -9.84 -22.77 5.51
N LEU A 239 -8.63 -23.29 5.30
CA LEU A 239 -7.40 -22.51 5.45
C LEU A 239 -7.26 -21.46 4.37
N TYR A 240 -7.65 -21.79 3.15
CA TYR A 240 -7.75 -20.83 2.06
C TYR A 240 -8.57 -19.62 2.49
N ASN A 241 -9.80 -19.84 2.96
CA ASN A 241 -10.67 -18.75 3.41
C ASN A 241 -10.05 -17.96 4.56
N GLY A 242 -9.37 -18.63 5.50
CA GLY A 242 -8.65 -17.94 6.57
C GLY A 242 -7.53 -17.03 6.04
N MET A 243 -6.74 -17.50 5.08
CA MET A 243 -5.67 -16.72 4.45
C MET A 243 -6.22 -15.54 3.64
N VAL A 244 -7.34 -15.72 2.94
CA VAL A 244 -8.06 -14.66 2.24
C VAL A 244 -8.60 -13.62 3.23
N ASP A 245 -9.23 -14.06 4.31
CA ASP A 245 -9.79 -13.18 5.34
C ASP A 245 -8.68 -12.38 6.06
N ASP A 246 -7.57 -13.03 6.40
CA ASP A 246 -6.40 -12.38 7.03
C ASP A 246 -5.76 -11.36 6.09
N SER A 247 -5.65 -11.70 4.81
CA SER A 247 -5.17 -10.83 3.73
C SER A 247 -6.06 -9.59 3.56
N TRP A 248 -7.38 -9.78 3.46
CA TRP A 248 -8.35 -8.69 3.40
C TRP A 248 -8.29 -7.80 4.65
N ASN A 249 -8.30 -8.40 5.85
CA ASN A 249 -8.27 -7.64 7.10
C ASN A 249 -7.00 -6.81 7.28
N ARG A 250 -5.86 -7.30 6.77
CA ARG A 250 -4.61 -6.55 6.75
C ARG A 250 -4.66 -5.39 5.75
N MET A 251 -5.19 -5.62 4.56
CA MET A 251 -5.09 -4.69 3.43
C MET A 251 -6.28 -3.75 3.24
N LYS A 252 -7.34 -3.87 4.04
CA LYS A 252 -8.50 -2.98 3.96
C LYS A 252 -8.14 -1.59 4.46
N ASP A 253 -8.55 -0.57 3.72
CA ASP A 253 -8.41 0.82 4.12
C ASP A 253 -9.64 1.32 4.89
N ALA A 254 -9.60 2.58 5.34
CA ALA A 254 -10.66 3.22 6.11
C ALA A 254 -12.04 3.24 5.39
N ARG A 255 -12.08 3.26 4.05
CA ARG A 255 -13.32 3.23 3.27
C ARG A 255 -13.86 1.82 3.07
N ALA A 256 -13.07 0.80 3.34
CA ALA A 256 -13.49 -0.59 3.25
C ALA A 256 -14.08 -1.15 4.56
N ASP A 257 -14.09 -0.39 5.66
CA ASP A 257 -14.61 -0.82 6.97
C ASP A 257 -15.49 0.24 7.66
N ASP A 258 -16.72 0.40 7.18
CA ASP A 258 -17.71 1.33 7.76
C ASP A 258 -17.97 1.05 9.25
N ALA A 259 -17.83 -0.21 9.70
CA ALA A 259 -18.06 -0.56 11.10
C ALA A 259 -16.93 -0.06 12.01
N ALA A 260 -15.68 -0.12 11.56
CA ALA A 260 -14.56 0.50 12.24
C ALA A 260 -14.71 2.03 12.24
N TYR A 261 -15.06 2.61 11.09
CA TYR A 261 -15.29 4.04 10.98
C TYR A 261 -16.35 4.54 11.95
N ARG A 262 -17.55 3.93 12.00
CA ARG A 262 -18.60 4.38 12.92
C ARG A 262 -18.18 4.33 14.38
N ARG A 263 -17.42 3.31 14.79
CA ARG A 263 -16.88 3.24 16.17
C ARG A 263 -15.89 4.37 16.44
N TRP A 264 -15.04 4.67 15.47
CA TRP A 264 -14.11 5.79 15.53
C TRP A 264 -14.86 7.12 15.59
N PHE A 265 -15.81 7.37 14.69
CA PHE A 265 -16.54 8.64 14.60
C PHE A 265 -17.29 8.97 15.90
N GLU A 266 -18.01 7.99 16.47
CA GLU A 266 -18.71 8.18 17.76
C GLU A 266 -17.77 8.51 18.94
N GLN A 267 -16.49 8.14 18.86
CA GLN A 267 -15.50 8.49 19.88
C GLN A 267 -14.91 9.89 19.69
N HIS A 268 -14.88 10.39 18.45
CA HIS A 268 -14.16 11.62 18.07
C HIS A 268 -15.08 12.82 17.80
N ARG A 269 -16.37 12.60 17.50
CA ARG A 269 -17.34 13.68 17.31
C ARG A 269 -17.66 14.41 18.62
N ALA A 270 -18.02 15.69 18.54
CA ALA A 270 -18.36 16.49 19.70
C ALA A 270 -19.58 15.96 20.46
N LYS A 271 -19.46 15.90 21.79
CA LYS A 271 -20.57 15.56 22.69
C LYS A 271 -21.29 16.84 23.13
N PRO A 272 -22.53 16.75 23.64
CA PRO A 272 -23.28 17.92 24.09
C PRO A 272 -22.53 18.80 25.12
N ALA A 273 -21.72 18.21 25.98
CA ALA A 273 -20.88 18.95 26.93
C ALA A 273 -19.75 19.73 26.24
N ASP A 274 -19.14 19.16 25.20
CA ASP A 274 -18.09 19.81 24.42
C ASP A 274 -18.65 21.05 23.73
N LEU A 275 -19.85 20.95 23.12
CA LEU A 275 -20.52 22.07 22.46
C LEU A 275 -20.81 23.24 23.41
N VAL A 276 -21.16 22.96 24.67
CA VAL A 276 -21.34 24.01 25.70
C VAL A 276 -20.01 24.70 26.01
N CYS A 277 -18.93 23.94 26.19
CA CYS A 277 -17.59 24.48 26.41
C CYS A 277 -17.10 25.31 25.20
N GLN A 278 -17.34 24.82 23.99
CA GLN A 278 -16.97 25.50 22.74
C GLN A 278 -17.67 26.86 22.58
N ARG A 279 -18.95 26.97 22.95
CA ARG A 279 -19.68 28.27 22.96
C ARG A 279 -19.04 29.28 23.91
N VAL A 280 -18.61 28.84 25.09
CA VAL A 280 -17.90 29.71 26.04
C VAL A 280 -16.51 30.09 25.52
N ALA A 281 -15.78 29.12 24.98
CA ALA A 281 -14.42 29.33 24.47
C ALA A 281 -14.41 30.25 23.23
N SER A 282 -15.34 30.07 22.30
CA SER A 282 -15.42 30.88 21.08
C SER A 282 -15.77 32.34 21.34
N ALA A 283 -16.59 32.62 22.37
CA ALA A 283 -16.85 33.98 22.82
C ALA A 283 -15.58 34.69 23.32
N ALA A 284 -14.57 33.94 23.76
CA ALA A 284 -13.28 34.43 24.24
C ALA A 284 -12.16 34.41 23.18
N PHE A 285 -12.44 34.01 21.93
CA PHE A 285 -11.45 34.08 20.86
C PHE A 285 -11.00 35.52 20.60
N ALA A 286 -9.69 35.71 20.40
CA ALA A 286 -9.11 37.01 20.10
C ALA A 286 -9.52 37.51 18.71
N TYR A 287 -9.68 36.58 17.76
CA TYR A 287 -10.20 36.85 16.42
C TYR A 287 -11.49 36.08 16.18
N ARG A 288 -12.59 36.79 15.94
CA ARG A 288 -13.94 36.23 15.72
C ARG A 288 -14.50 36.71 14.39
N PRO A 289 -13.99 36.20 13.25
CA PRO A 289 -14.46 36.62 11.94
C PRO A 289 -15.93 36.26 11.75
N LEU A 290 -16.66 37.09 11.00
CA LEU A 290 -17.98 36.69 10.51
C LEU A 290 -17.79 35.65 9.39
N VAL A 291 -18.47 34.51 9.48
CA VAL A 291 -18.46 33.49 8.42
C VAL A 291 -19.78 33.55 7.64
N SER A 292 -19.73 33.85 6.35
CA SER A 292 -20.89 33.76 5.46
C SER A 292 -20.98 32.35 4.86
N ILE A 293 -22.02 31.60 5.19
CA ILE A 293 -22.29 30.29 4.59
C ILE A 293 -23.19 30.50 3.37
N VAL A 294 -22.70 30.19 2.18
CA VAL A 294 -23.43 30.33 0.91
C VAL A 294 -24.02 28.98 0.51
N VAL A 295 -25.34 28.94 0.33
CA VAL A 295 -26.08 27.74 -0.06
C VAL A 295 -26.93 28.02 -1.31
N PRO A 296 -26.49 27.59 -2.50
CA PRO A 296 -27.32 27.58 -3.70
C PRO A 296 -28.51 26.61 -3.55
N CYS A 297 -29.75 27.09 -3.68
CA CYS A 297 -30.95 26.25 -3.57
C CYS A 297 -31.71 26.21 -4.90
N TYR A 298 -32.01 25.02 -5.41
CA TYR A 298 -32.89 24.85 -6.58
C TYR A 298 -33.76 23.60 -6.42
N LYS A 299 -35.08 23.81 -6.32
CA LYS A 299 -36.08 22.74 -6.12
C LYS A 299 -35.70 21.80 -4.97
N THR A 300 -35.12 22.37 -3.92
CA THR A 300 -34.57 21.62 -2.81
C THR A 300 -35.67 20.89 -2.04
N ASP A 301 -35.42 19.62 -1.70
CA ASP A 301 -36.34 18.85 -0.86
C ASP A 301 -36.49 19.48 0.53
N ARG A 302 -37.74 19.56 1.01
CA ARG A 302 -38.06 20.23 2.28
C ARG A 302 -37.43 19.55 3.49
N VAL A 303 -37.28 18.22 3.47
CA VAL A 303 -36.66 17.47 4.56
C VAL A 303 -35.17 17.74 4.58
N TYR A 304 -34.51 17.66 3.42
CA TYR A 304 -33.06 17.87 3.35
C TYR A 304 -32.67 19.30 3.71
N LEU A 305 -33.42 20.31 3.22
CA LEU A 305 -33.18 21.70 3.60
C LEU A 305 -33.43 21.96 5.09
N ARG A 306 -34.37 21.25 5.72
CA ARG A 306 -34.59 21.32 7.17
C ARG A 306 -33.39 20.74 7.92
N GLU A 307 -32.89 19.58 7.52
CA GLU A 307 -31.72 18.94 8.14
C GLU A 307 -30.46 19.82 8.00
N LEU A 308 -30.23 20.39 6.82
CA LEU A 308 -29.19 21.40 6.60
C LEU A 308 -29.37 22.56 7.59
N LEU A 309 -30.52 23.23 7.56
CA LEU A 309 -30.79 24.41 8.37
C LEU A 309 -30.59 24.14 9.87
N ASP A 310 -31.09 23.01 10.36
CA ASP A 310 -30.95 22.61 11.75
C ASP A 310 -29.47 22.37 12.12
N SER A 311 -28.66 21.85 11.20
CA SER A 311 -27.21 21.65 11.39
C SER A 311 -26.41 22.95 11.49
N VAL A 312 -26.79 23.97 10.72
CA VAL A 312 -26.17 25.31 10.77
C VAL A 312 -26.62 26.06 12.04
N LEU A 313 -27.90 25.95 12.42
CA LEU A 313 -28.41 26.54 13.67
C LEU A 313 -27.76 25.91 14.92
N ALA A 314 -27.32 24.65 14.84
CA ALA A 314 -26.69 23.94 15.93
C ALA A 314 -25.23 24.35 16.20
N GLN A 315 -24.60 25.12 15.31
CA GLN A 315 -23.18 25.48 15.40
C GLN A 315 -22.80 26.08 16.77
N SER A 316 -21.69 25.63 17.33
CA SER A 316 -21.16 26.09 18.62
C SER A 316 -20.41 27.43 18.52
N TYR A 317 -19.97 27.81 17.32
CA TYR A 317 -19.58 29.17 16.98
C TYR A 317 -20.81 29.96 16.51
N ASP A 318 -20.97 31.19 16.98
CA ASP A 318 -22.20 31.98 16.84
C ASP A 318 -22.12 33.14 15.84
N ASN A 319 -20.92 33.57 15.44
CA ASN A 319 -20.72 34.71 14.54
C ASN A 319 -20.70 34.28 13.06
N TRP A 320 -21.87 33.91 12.55
CA TRP A 320 -22.06 33.48 11.16
C TRP A 320 -23.35 34.09 10.57
N GLU A 321 -23.44 34.09 9.25
CA GLU A 321 -24.69 34.30 8.51
C GLU A 321 -24.90 33.16 7.52
N LEU A 322 -26.16 32.79 7.26
CA LEU A 322 -26.55 31.76 6.30
C LEU A 322 -27.30 32.41 5.14
N LEU A 323 -26.75 32.32 3.94
CA LEU A 323 -27.30 32.87 2.71
C LEU A 323 -27.92 31.75 1.88
N LEU A 324 -29.25 31.63 1.97
CA LEU A 324 -30.03 30.70 1.16
C LEU A 324 -30.36 31.36 -0.18
N MET A 325 -29.62 31.00 -1.22
CA MET A 325 -29.76 31.56 -2.57
C MET A 325 -30.87 30.82 -3.31
N ASP A 326 -32.10 31.33 -3.21
CA ASP A 326 -33.31 30.69 -3.69
C ASP A 326 -33.50 30.90 -5.20
N ALA A 327 -33.07 29.92 -5.98
CA ALA A 327 -33.16 29.90 -7.44
C ALA A 327 -34.45 29.25 -7.97
N SER A 328 -35.40 28.96 -7.08
CA SER A 328 -36.73 28.43 -7.39
C SER A 328 -37.77 28.99 -6.42
N PRO A 329 -38.02 30.31 -6.40
CA PRO A 329 -38.92 30.94 -5.43
C PRO A 329 -40.38 30.47 -5.52
N GLU A 330 -40.78 29.88 -6.65
CA GLU A 330 -42.06 29.18 -6.79
C GLU A 330 -42.17 27.90 -5.95
N TRP A 331 -41.02 27.36 -5.52
CA TRP A 331 -40.89 26.23 -4.63
C TRP A 331 -40.77 26.74 -3.18
N ASP A 332 -41.88 26.69 -2.45
CA ASP A 332 -42.05 27.37 -1.16
C ASP A 332 -41.14 26.86 -0.01
N ALA A 333 -40.38 25.78 -0.22
CA ALA A 333 -39.56 25.17 0.82
C ALA A 333 -38.55 26.15 1.43
N VAL A 334 -37.76 26.86 0.62
CA VAL A 334 -36.74 27.80 1.12
C VAL A 334 -37.40 28.96 1.87
N ALA A 335 -38.45 29.55 1.30
CA ALA A 335 -39.22 30.63 1.92
C ALA A 335 -39.81 30.23 3.27
N ALA A 336 -40.48 29.07 3.34
CA ALA A 336 -41.14 28.60 4.54
C ALA A 336 -40.13 28.23 5.65
N LEU A 337 -39.03 27.57 5.30
CA LEU A 337 -38.02 27.13 6.26
C LEU A 337 -37.21 28.31 6.80
N ALA A 338 -36.78 29.25 5.93
CA ALA A 338 -36.07 30.45 6.36
C ALA A 338 -36.92 31.32 7.29
N ALA A 339 -38.19 31.57 6.95
CA ALA A 339 -39.10 32.33 7.80
C ALA A 339 -39.39 31.63 9.14
N GLY A 340 -39.47 30.28 9.13
CA GLY A 340 -39.70 29.47 10.32
C GLY A 340 -38.48 29.27 11.21
N ALA A 341 -37.28 29.67 10.78
CA ALA A 341 -36.06 29.60 11.60
C ALA A 341 -36.08 30.60 12.77
N HIS A 342 -36.78 31.73 12.61
CA HIS A 342 -36.84 32.82 13.58
C HIS A 342 -35.45 33.32 14.04
N ASP A 343 -34.45 33.27 13.16
CA ASP A 343 -33.07 33.69 13.40
C ASP A 343 -32.65 34.69 12.30
N GLU A 344 -32.24 35.90 12.70
CA GLU A 344 -31.89 36.97 11.76
C GLU A 344 -30.64 36.69 10.94
N ARG A 345 -29.81 35.73 11.39
CA ARG A 345 -28.62 35.26 10.65
C ARG A 345 -29.00 34.44 9.43
N VAL A 346 -30.23 33.93 9.36
CA VAL A 346 -30.74 33.15 8.22
C VAL A 346 -31.42 34.08 7.22
N ARG A 347 -30.76 34.30 6.09
CA ARG A 347 -31.20 35.23 5.05
C ARG A 347 -31.56 34.46 3.78
N ARG A 348 -32.82 34.56 3.37
CA ARG A 348 -33.27 34.13 2.04
C ARG A 348 -32.98 35.23 1.03
N ILE A 349 -32.25 34.91 -0.03
CA ILE A 349 -32.00 35.79 -1.17
C ILE A 349 -32.70 35.18 -2.38
N GLU A 350 -33.75 35.83 -2.85
CA GLU A 350 -34.47 35.41 -4.05
C GLU A 350 -33.68 35.75 -5.30
N LEU A 351 -33.39 34.76 -6.14
CA LEU A 351 -32.72 34.93 -7.43
C LEU A 351 -33.76 35.06 -8.56
N PRO A 352 -33.44 35.73 -9.68
CA PRO A 352 -34.35 35.88 -10.83
C PRO A 352 -34.80 34.56 -11.48
N GLY A 353 -34.07 33.47 -11.22
CA GLY A 353 -34.32 32.13 -11.70
C GLY A 353 -33.09 31.25 -11.50
N ASN A 354 -33.13 30.01 -12.00
CA ASN A 354 -32.00 29.10 -11.91
C ASN A 354 -30.90 29.45 -12.93
N GLY A 355 -29.85 30.15 -12.47
CA GLY A 355 -28.65 30.44 -13.25
C GLY A 355 -27.62 29.30 -13.27
N GLY A 356 -27.94 28.14 -12.70
CA GLY A 356 -26.98 27.05 -12.51
C GLY A 356 -26.08 27.27 -11.30
N ILE A 357 -25.30 26.23 -10.95
CA ILE A 357 -24.52 26.20 -9.71
C ILE A 357 -23.53 27.36 -9.59
N VAL A 358 -22.86 27.73 -10.68
CA VAL A 358 -21.86 28.80 -10.68
C VAL A 358 -22.49 30.16 -10.43
N LEU A 359 -23.49 30.56 -11.23
CA LEU A 359 -24.09 31.89 -11.11
C LEU A 359 -24.81 32.06 -9.77
N ASN A 360 -25.49 31.02 -9.29
CA ASN A 360 -26.16 31.05 -8.00
C ASN A 360 -25.15 31.17 -6.84
N THR A 361 -24.00 30.47 -6.92
CA THR A 361 -22.91 30.57 -5.93
C THR A 361 -22.25 31.96 -5.97
N ASN A 362 -21.95 32.48 -7.16
CA ASN A 362 -21.34 33.80 -7.34
C ASN A 362 -22.24 34.91 -6.80
N ALA A 363 -23.56 34.84 -7.05
CA ALA A 363 -24.51 35.75 -6.43
C ALA A 363 -24.47 35.68 -4.90
N GLY A 364 -24.26 34.50 -4.33
CA GLY A 364 -24.07 34.33 -2.88
C GLY A 364 -22.77 34.96 -2.37
N ILE A 365 -21.66 34.79 -3.10
CA ILE A 365 -20.37 35.45 -2.80
C ILE A 365 -20.53 36.98 -2.80
N GLU A 366 -21.28 37.54 -3.75
CA GLU A 366 -21.54 38.99 -3.82
C GLU A 366 -22.37 39.51 -2.64
N GLN A 367 -23.27 38.67 -2.10
CA GLN A 367 -24.12 39.03 -0.95
C GLN A 367 -23.44 38.77 0.42
N ALA A 368 -22.33 38.03 0.43
CA ALA A 368 -21.59 37.69 1.63
C ALA A 368 -20.95 38.92 2.28
N THR A 369 -21.19 39.08 3.58
CA THR A 369 -20.66 40.18 4.39
C THR A 369 -19.56 39.75 5.36
N GLY A 370 -19.29 38.44 5.44
CA GLY A 370 -18.29 37.84 6.32
C GLY A 370 -16.85 38.04 5.84
N ASP A 371 -15.92 37.94 6.78
CA ASP A 371 -14.48 37.93 6.50
C ASP A 371 -14.06 36.64 5.77
N TYR A 372 -14.82 35.56 5.99
CA TYR A 372 -14.67 34.27 5.32
C TYR A 372 -16.00 33.82 4.72
N ILE A 373 -15.92 33.13 3.58
CA ILE A 373 -17.05 32.53 2.88
C ILE A 373 -16.87 31.02 2.91
N ALA A 374 -17.89 30.30 3.37
CA ALA A 374 -17.94 28.85 3.36
C ALA A 374 -19.05 28.35 2.43
N PHE A 375 -18.82 27.24 1.74
CA PHE A 375 -19.73 26.70 0.73
C PHE A 375 -20.39 25.42 1.22
N LEU A 376 -21.73 25.35 1.18
CA LEU A 376 -22.50 24.21 1.67
C LEU A 376 -23.61 23.85 0.69
N ASP A 377 -23.72 22.58 0.35
CA ASP A 377 -24.77 22.09 -0.52
C ASP A 377 -26.11 22.02 0.23
N HIS A 378 -27.20 22.27 -0.51
CA HIS A 378 -28.53 22.51 0.05
C HIS A 378 -29.18 21.25 0.67
N ASP A 379 -28.55 20.09 0.52
CA ASP A 379 -29.00 18.78 0.99
C ASP A 379 -28.02 18.11 1.96
N ASP A 380 -26.89 18.72 2.26
CA ASP A 380 -25.85 18.17 3.14
C ASP A 380 -25.94 18.71 4.57
N ILE A 381 -25.16 18.10 5.48
CA ILE A 381 -25.21 18.35 6.93
C ILE A 381 -23.81 18.66 7.45
N LEU A 382 -23.70 19.65 8.34
CA LEU A 382 -22.48 19.93 9.09
C LEU A 382 -22.51 19.31 10.50
N GLU A 383 -21.35 18.90 11.03
CA GLU A 383 -21.23 18.66 12.47
C GLU A 383 -21.40 19.99 13.25
N PRO A 384 -22.00 19.97 14.46
CA PRO A 384 -22.32 21.17 15.24
C PRO A 384 -21.10 21.95 15.75
N ASP A 385 -19.89 21.45 15.57
CA ASP A 385 -18.63 22.11 15.93
C ASP A 385 -17.79 22.53 14.72
N ALA A 386 -18.31 22.41 13.49
CA ALA A 386 -17.59 22.71 12.26
C ALA A 386 -16.97 24.11 12.23
N LEU A 387 -17.79 25.15 12.43
CA LEU A 387 -17.31 26.53 12.43
C LEU A 387 -16.39 26.83 13.62
N PHE A 388 -16.61 26.19 14.77
CA PHE A 388 -15.73 26.34 15.93
C PHE A 388 -14.32 25.86 15.59
N HIS A 389 -14.18 24.69 14.97
CA HIS A 389 -12.88 24.13 14.59
C HIS A 389 -12.14 25.00 13.56
N TYR A 390 -12.86 25.54 12.57
CA TYR A 390 -12.27 26.44 11.57
C TYR A 390 -11.78 27.74 12.21
N VAL A 391 -12.60 28.39 13.02
CA VAL A 391 -12.21 29.64 13.69
C VAL A 391 -11.15 29.40 14.76
N ALA A 392 -11.16 28.25 15.44
CA ALA A 392 -10.09 27.86 16.36
C ALA A 392 -8.75 27.75 15.62
N ALA A 393 -8.72 27.18 14.41
CA ALA A 393 -7.51 27.11 13.60
C ALA A 393 -6.97 28.51 13.25
N LEU A 394 -7.84 29.47 12.91
CA LEU A 394 -7.47 30.87 12.69
C LEU A 394 -6.87 31.57 13.92
N ASN A 395 -7.19 31.10 15.13
CA ASN A 395 -6.69 31.65 16.39
C ASN A 395 -5.41 30.95 16.89
N LYS A 396 -4.98 29.83 16.29
CA LYS A 396 -3.74 29.12 16.66
C LYS A 396 -2.48 29.79 16.11
N VAL A 397 -2.62 30.64 15.10
CA VAL A 397 -1.51 31.28 14.39
C VAL A 397 -1.57 32.80 14.52
N ALA A 398 -0.45 33.47 14.25
CA ALA A 398 -0.39 34.92 14.24
C ALA A 398 -1.25 35.51 13.10
N GLU A 399 -1.69 36.76 13.25
CA GLU A 399 -2.59 37.43 12.29
C GLU A 399 -2.09 37.39 10.84
N GLY A 400 -0.80 37.65 10.59
CA GLY A 400 -0.21 37.61 9.25
C GLY A 400 -0.04 36.20 8.66
N GLU A 401 -0.18 35.16 9.48
CA GLU A 401 0.03 33.76 9.10
C GLU A 401 -1.29 32.97 8.99
N ARG A 402 -2.44 33.60 9.32
CA ARG A 402 -3.77 32.96 9.24
C ARG A 402 -3.99 32.29 7.88
N PRO A 403 -4.51 31.05 7.86
CA PRO A 403 -4.84 30.40 6.60
C PRO A 403 -5.95 31.17 5.89
N GLN A 404 -5.82 31.27 4.57
CA GLN A 404 -6.80 31.94 3.70
C GLN A 404 -7.77 30.94 3.09
N VAL A 405 -7.43 29.65 3.14
CA VAL A 405 -8.30 28.54 2.73
C VAL A 405 -8.28 27.48 3.82
N LEU A 406 -9.46 27.03 4.23
CA LEU A 406 -9.62 25.93 5.17
C LEU A 406 -10.49 24.84 4.54
N PHE A 407 -10.15 23.60 4.87
CA PHE A 407 -10.90 22.41 4.46
C PHE A 407 -10.81 21.34 5.54
N CYS A 408 -11.70 20.33 5.50
CA CYS A 408 -11.80 19.31 6.54
C CYS A 408 -12.01 17.91 5.98
N ASP A 409 -12.00 16.94 6.88
CA ASP A 409 -12.44 15.59 6.55
C ASP A 409 -13.96 15.56 6.37
N GLU A 410 -14.40 14.58 5.61
CA GLU A 410 -15.82 14.38 5.29
C GLU A 410 -16.14 12.88 5.27
N ASP A 411 -17.42 12.55 5.31
CA ASP A 411 -17.90 11.19 5.10
C ASP A 411 -19.18 11.20 4.25
N MET A 412 -19.76 10.02 4.05
CA MET A 412 -21.00 9.84 3.30
C MET A 412 -22.11 9.25 4.17
N PHE A 413 -23.36 9.56 3.81
CA PHE A 413 -24.54 8.96 4.41
C PHE A 413 -25.72 8.83 3.43
N GLN A 414 -26.51 7.76 3.56
CA GLN A 414 -27.71 7.54 2.73
C GLN A 414 -29.01 7.97 3.44
N LYS A 415 -29.10 7.73 4.75
CA LYS A 415 -30.17 8.16 5.66
C LYS A 415 -29.53 8.49 7.01
N THR A 416 -30.16 9.37 7.79
CA THR A 416 -29.64 9.80 9.10
C THR A 416 -29.18 8.61 9.95
N GLY A 417 -27.88 8.56 10.28
CA GLY A 417 -27.30 7.55 11.18
C GLY A 417 -26.50 6.41 10.53
N GLU A 418 -26.41 6.32 9.19
CA GLU A 418 -25.58 5.33 8.48
C GLU A 418 -24.35 5.98 7.85
N TRP A 419 -23.45 6.53 8.69
CA TRP A 419 -22.17 7.10 8.25
C TRP A 419 -21.23 6.02 7.71
N GLY A 420 -20.52 6.33 6.64
CA GLY A 420 -19.58 5.42 5.98
C GLY A 420 -18.67 6.14 4.99
N GLN A 421 -17.77 5.39 4.36
CA GLN A 421 -16.87 5.90 3.31
C GLN A 421 -16.08 7.18 3.70
N PRO A 422 -15.37 7.19 4.85
CA PRO A 422 -14.68 8.39 5.31
C PRO A 422 -13.56 8.84 4.36
N VAL A 423 -13.45 10.15 4.20
CA VAL A 423 -12.38 10.85 3.50
C VAL A 423 -11.60 11.67 4.52
N PHE A 424 -10.65 11.00 5.18
CA PHE A 424 -9.59 11.60 5.97
C PHE A 424 -8.55 12.17 5.02
N LYS A 425 -8.59 13.49 4.87
CA LYS A 425 -7.68 14.24 4.02
C LYS A 425 -6.32 14.36 4.71
N THR A 426 -5.35 14.78 3.93
CA THR A 426 -4.01 15.12 4.42
C THR A 426 -3.85 16.63 4.43
N ARG A 427 -2.68 17.13 4.85
CA ARG A 427 -2.25 18.48 4.40
C ARG A 427 -2.40 18.58 2.88
N LEU A 428 -2.59 19.78 2.34
CA LEU A 428 -2.87 19.95 0.90
C LEU A 428 -1.87 19.17 0.02
N ASN A 429 -2.36 18.06 -0.52
CA ASN A 429 -1.63 17.18 -1.40
C ASN A 429 -1.81 17.69 -2.82
N VAL A 430 -0.88 18.53 -3.26
CA VAL A 430 -1.03 19.30 -4.50
C VAL A 430 -1.03 18.39 -5.72
N ASP A 431 -0.19 17.36 -5.73
CA ASP A 431 -0.12 16.42 -6.84
C ASP A 431 -1.37 15.52 -6.91
N LEU A 432 -1.99 15.21 -5.77
CA LEU A 432 -3.30 14.55 -5.73
C LEU A 432 -4.41 15.50 -6.19
N LEU A 433 -4.34 16.78 -5.78
CA LEU A 433 -5.26 17.83 -6.22
C LEU A 433 -5.21 18.01 -7.74
N TYR A 434 -4.04 17.89 -8.37
CA TYR A 434 -3.90 17.93 -9.84
C TYR A 434 -4.42 16.66 -10.53
N SER A 435 -4.73 15.61 -9.78
CA SER A 435 -5.38 14.42 -10.34
C SER A 435 -6.89 14.46 -10.16
N HIS A 436 -7.40 14.94 -9.01
CA HIS A 436 -8.83 15.14 -8.76
C HIS A 436 -9.03 16.14 -7.62
N ASN A 437 -10.23 16.71 -7.48
CA ASN A 437 -10.52 17.59 -6.34
C ASN A 437 -10.47 16.78 -5.03
N CYS A 438 -9.35 16.86 -4.31
CA CYS A 438 -9.16 16.18 -3.02
C CYS A 438 -9.45 17.10 -1.82
N VAL A 439 -9.89 18.34 -2.07
CA VAL A 439 -10.27 19.34 -1.05
C VAL A 439 -11.78 19.33 -0.85
N THR A 440 -12.52 19.50 -1.96
CA THR A 440 -13.98 19.40 -2.07
C THR A 440 -14.70 20.13 -0.92
N HIS A 441 -15.45 19.42 -0.07
CA HIS A 441 -16.21 20.01 1.04
C HIS A 441 -15.44 19.87 2.36
N PHE A 442 -15.67 20.70 3.37
CA PHE A 442 -16.42 21.96 3.44
C PHE A 442 -15.46 23.13 3.16
N LEU A 443 -15.39 23.62 1.92
CA LEU A 443 -14.42 24.67 1.58
C LEU A 443 -14.78 26.01 2.24
N MET A 444 -13.83 26.61 2.97
CA MET A 444 -13.93 27.99 3.47
C MET A 444 -12.77 28.83 2.96
N VAL A 445 -13.06 30.00 2.39
CA VAL A 445 -12.07 30.89 1.78
C VAL A 445 -12.21 32.30 2.33
N GLU A 446 -11.09 32.96 2.61
CA GLU A 446 -11.06 34.37 2.98
C GLU A 446 -11.69 35.23 1.89
N LYS A 447 -12.67 36.07 2.24
CA LYS A 447 -13.37 36.92 1.27
C LYS A 447 -12.41 37.85 0.53
N ALA A 448 -11.45 38.45 1.25
CA ALA A 448 -10.45 39.32 0.65
C ALA A 448 -9.58 38.61 -0.41
N LEU A 449 -9.36 37.29 -0.26
CA LEU A 449 -8.71 36.48 -1.28
C LEU A 449 -9.61 36.32 -2.50
N ILE A 450 -10.89 35.96 -2.32
CA ILE A 450 -11.87 35.86 -3.42
C ILE A 450 -11.97 37.19 -4.18
N ASP A 451 -12.11 38.30 -3.47
CA ASP A 451 -12.19 39.64 -4.06
C ASP A 451 -10.94 39.97 -4.93
N ARG A 452 -9.78 39.43 -4.56
CA ARG A 452 -8.52 39.60 -5.29
C ARG A 452 -8.40 38.68 -6.51
N ILE A 453 -8.82 37.43 -6.41
CA ILE A 453 -8.65 36.42 -7.48
C ILE A 453 -9.86 36.30 -8.43
N GLY A 454 -10.99 36.90 -8.07
CA GLY A 454 -12.25 36.81 -8.79
C GLY A 454 -13.07 35.55 -8.48
N MET A 455 -14.25 35.46 -9.08
CA MET A 455 -15.17 34.33 -8.93
C MET A 455 -15.05 33.35 -10.11
N SER A 456 -15.58 32.13 -9.96
CA SER A 456 -15.50 31.09 -10.99
C SER A 456 -16.38 31.47 -12.21
N PRO A 457 -15.91 31.30 -13.45
CA PRO A 457 -16.70 31.53 -14.65
C PRO A 457 -17.73 30.41 -14.89
N GLU A 458 -18.78 30.69 -15.69
CA GLU A 458 -19.87 29.72 -15.92
C GLU A 458 -19.41 28.45 -16.67
N ASP A 459 -18.35 28.53 -17.47
CA ASP A 459 -17.84 27.40 -18.25
C ASP A 459 -17.11 26.33 -17.43
N VAL A 460 -16.94 26.55 -16.11
CA VAL A 460 -16.52 25.51 -15.16
C VAL A 460 -17.68 24.97 -14.31
N ALA A 461 -18.93 25.11 -14.78
CA ALA A 461 -20.09 24.57 -14.08
C ALA A 461 -19.97 23.07 -13.79
N GLY A 462 -20.15 22.70 -12.52
CA GLY A 462 -19.97 21.33 -12.02
C GLY A 462 -18.57 21.05 -11.47
N ALA A 463 -17.60 21.95 -11.66
CA ALA A 463 -16.25 21.88 -11.10
C ALA A 463 -15.79 23.26 -10.53
N GLN A 464 -16.74 24.13 -10.20
CA GLN A 464 -16.47 25.50 -9.77
C GLN A 464 -15.72 25.61 -8.43
N ASP A 465 -15.91 24.62 -7.56
CA ASP A 465 -15.19 24.43 -6.30
C ASP A 465 -13.74 24.02 -6.55
N TYR A 466 -13.51 23.13 -7.52
CA TYR A 466 -12.18 22.74 -7.96
C TYR A 466 -11.43 23.91 -8.59
N ASP A 467 -12.08 24.65 -9.49
CA ASP A 467 -11.55 25.88 -10.09
C ASP A 467 -11.17 26.92 -9.02
N LEU A 468 -12.07 27.20 -8.06
CA LEU A 468 -11.78 28.16 -6.99
C LEU A 468 -10.59 27.70 -6.13
N THR A 469 -10.52 26.41 -5.80
CA THR A 469 -9.42 25.82 -5.02
C THR A 469 -8.08 25.98 -5.76
N LEU A 470 -8.05 25.66 -7.06
CA LEU A 470 -6.86 25.82 -7.90
C LEU A 470 -6.43 27.29 -8.01
N ARG A 471 -7.37 28.22 -8.22
CA ARG A 471 -7.06 29.66 -8.27
C ARG A 471 -6.55 30.20 -6.93
N CYS A 472 -7.05 29.70 -5.81
CA CYS A 472 -6.49 30.01 -4.49
C CYS A 472 -5.04 29.51 -4.38
N LEU A 473 -4.76 28.29 -4.84
CA LEU A 473 -3.41 27.72 -4.87
C LEU A 473 -2.47 28.55 -5.76
N ALA A 474 -2.89 28.91 -6.97
CA ALA A 474 -2.10 29.74 -7.90
C ALA A 474 -1.80 31.13 -7.31
N ALA A 475 -2.71 31.68 -6.49
CA ALA A 475 -2.52 32.95 -5.80
C ALA A 475 -1.62 32.85 -4.55
N GLY A 476 -1.01 31.68 -4.28
CA GLY A 476 -0.14 31.45 -3.14
C GLY A 476 -0.87 31.47 -1.80
N ALA A 477 -2.16 31.12 -1.79
CA ALA A 477 -2.95 31.09 -0.56
C ALA A 477 -2.36 30.10 0.47
N ARG A 478 -2.47 30.45 1.75
CA ARG A 478 -2.16 29.54 2.84
C ARG A 478 -3.35 28.62 3.09
N PHE A 479 -3.15 27.32 2.94
CA PHE A 479 -4.16 26.30 3.17
C PHE A 479 -3.97 25.67 4.56
N GLU A 480 -5.08 25.44 5.25
CA GLU A 480 -5.11 24.67 6.50
C GLU A 480 -6.11 23.50 6.38
N HIS A 481 -5.61 22.30 6.65
CA HIS A 481 -6.44 21.12 6.83
C HIS A 481 -6.85 21.02 8.30
N VAL A 482 -8.15 21.03 8.55
CA VAL A 482 -8.73 20.77 9.86
C VAL A 482 -9.17 19.31 9.90
N ALA A 483 -8.34 18.45 10.51
CA ALA A 483 -8.50 16.99 10.53
C ALA A 483 -9.63 16.51 11.47
N HIS A 484 -10.84 17.00 11.22
CA HIS A 484 -12.08 16.57 11.83
C HIS A 484 -13.07 16.27 10.72
N VAL A 485 -13.90 15.23 10.90
CA VAL A 485 -15.05 14.99 10.02
C VAL A 485 -16.12 16.01 10.37
N LEU A 486 -16.23 17.06 9.56
CA LEU A 486 -17.12 18.20 9.82
C LEU A 486 -18.23 18.34 8.78
N TYR A 487 -18.14 17.59 7.68
CA TYR A 487 -19.08 17.59 6.58
C TYR A 487 -19.58 16.18 6.30
N HIS A 488 -20.90 16.06 6.13
CA HIS A 488 -21.55 14.83 5.79
C HIS A 488 -22.20 14.95 4.42
N TRP A 489 -21.70 14.18 3.46
CA TRP A 489 -22.18 14.20 2.09
C TRP A 489 -23.31 13.19 1.88
N ARG A 490 -24.48 13.68 1.46
CA ARG A 490 -25.65 12.85 1.25
C ARG A 490 -25.58 12.12 -0.09
N VAL A 491 -25.76 10.81 -0.05
CA VAL A 491 -25.83 9.97 -1.24
C VAL A 491 -27.27 9.88 -1.74
N LEU A 492 -27.55 10.50 -2.89
CA LEU A 492 -28.85 10.47 -3.58
C LEU A 492 -28.74 9.73 -4.93
N PRO A 493 -29.76 8.93 -5.34
CA PRO A 493 -29.78 8.31 -6.67
C PRO A 493 -29.72 9.35 -7.80
N GLY A 494 -28.79 9.18 -8.74
CA GLY A 494 -28.50 10.08 -9.86
C GLY A 494 -27.62 11.30 -9.50
N SER A 495 -27.08 11.38 -8.28
CA SER A 495 -26.13 12.41 -7.86
C SER A 495 -24.68 11.99 -8.13
N THR A 496 -23.74 12.92 -8.22
CA THR A 496 -22.30 12.60 -8.29
C THR A 496 -21.86 11.72 -7.11
N ALA A 497 -22.52 11.86 -5.95
CA ALA A 497 -22.29 11.06 -4.75
C ALA A 497 -22.54 9.55 -4.92
N ASP A 498 -23.39 9.13 -5.87
CA ASP A 498 -23.67 7.71 -6.13
C ASP A 498 -22.78 7.09 -7.22
N GLY A 499 -21.83 7.86 -7.76
CA GLY A 499 -20.92 7.42 -8.81
C GLY A 499 -21.47 7.52 -10.24
N SER A 500 -22.67 8.10 -10.44
CA SER A 500 -23.27 8.26 -11.77
C SER A 500 -22.65 9.41 -12.57
N ALA A 501 -21.40 9.23 -13.02
CA ALA A 501 -20.72 10.18 -13.92
C ALA A 501 -21.49 10.44 -15.22
N ASP A 502 -22.23 9.44 -15.72
CA ASP A 502 -23.10 9.53 -16.91
C ASP A 502 -24.19 10.62 -16.80
N SER A 503 -24.51 11.06 -15.58
CA SER A 503 -25.55 12.08 -15.36
C SER A 503 -25.09 13.51 -15.72
N LYS A 504 -23.77 13.79 -15.75
CA LYS A 504 -23.22 15.15 -15.91
C LYS A 504 -21.86 15.18 -16.67
N PRO A 505 -21.78 14.76 -17.95
CA PRO A 505 -20.53 14.74 -18.71
C PRO A 505 -19.86 16.11 -18.85
N TYR A 506 -20.63 17.21 -18.82
CA TYR A 506 -20.10 18.58 -18.89
C TYR A 506 -19.17 18.92 -17.71
N ALA A 507 -19.38 18.31 -16.53
CA ALA A 507 -18.61 18.59 -15.33
C ALA A 507 -17.18 17.99 -15.38
N ILE A 508 -16.98 16.94 -16.19
CA ILE A 508 -15.67 16.33 -16.44
C ILE A 508 -14.82 17.31 -17.27
N GLU A 509 -15.35 17.80 -18.39
CA GLU A 509 -14.67 18.80 -19.22
C GLU A 509 -14.44 20.11 -18.44
N ALA A 510 -15.39 20.53 -17.61
CA ALA A 510 -15.24 21.70 -16.73
C ALA A 510 -14.03 21.57 -15.79
N GLY A 511 -13.83 20.42 -15.14
CA GLY A 511 -12.69 20.20 -14.26
C GLY A 511 -11.37 20.11 -15.03
N ARG A 512 -11.37 19.47 -16.21
CA ARG A 512 -10.22 19.44 -17.12
C ARG A 512 -9.80 20.85 -17.54
N LEU A 513 -10.78 21.69 -17.90
CA LEU A 513 -10.58 23.10 -18.27
C LEU A 513 -10.04 23.93 -17.10
N ALA A 514 -10.59 23.76 -15.90
CA ALA A 514 -10.12 24.43 -14.69
C ALA A 514 -8.64 24.11 -14.41
N LEU A 515 -8.26 22.83 -14.49
CA LEU A 515 -6.89 22.40 -14.29
C LEU A 515 -5.94 22.89 -15.40
N GLN A 516 -6.38 22.89 -16.67
CA GLN A 516 -5.57 23.46 -17.75
C GLN A 516 -5.30 24.94 -17.52
N ARG A 517 -6.33 25.72 -17.17
CA ARG A 517 -6.19 27.16 -16.84
C ARG A 517 -5.27 27.40 -15.66
N HIS A 518 -5.30 26.52 -14.66
CA HIS A 518 -4.39 26.57 -13.53
C HIS A 518 -2.93 26.47 -13.98
N PHE A 519 -2.57 25.44 -14.76
CA PHE A 519 -1.21 25.30 -15.28
C PHE A 519 -0.80 26.44 -16.22
N ASP A 520 -1.71 26.88 -17.09
CA ASP A 520 -1.48 28.03 -17.98
C ASP A 520 -1.16 29.30 -17.17
N SER A 521 -1.87 29.51 -16.04
CA SER A 521 -1.65 30.67 -15.15
C SER A 521 -0.30 30.63 -14.43
N LEU A 522 0.24 29.43 -14.19
CA LEU A 522 1.57 29.21 -13.62
C LEU A 522 2.68 29.27 -14.67
N GLY A 523 2.34 29.37 -15.97
CA GLY A 523 3.30 29.29 -17.07
C GLY A 523 3.89 27.88 -17.25
N VAL A 524 3.22 26.85 -16.74
CA VAL A 524 3.65 25.45 -16.88
C VAL A 524 3.04 24.89 -18.15
N HIS A 525 3.88 24.61 -19.14
CA HIS A 525 3.43 24.13 -20.45
C HIS A 525 3.08 22.64 -20.42
N GLY A 526 1.98 22.27 -21.06
CA GLY A 526 1.52 20.90 -21.19
C GLY A 526 0.03 20.81 -21.47
N THR A 527 -0.50 19.58 -21.48
CA THR A 527 -1.91 19.31 -21.77
C THR A 527 -2.52 18.47 -20.67
N VAL A 528 -3.68 18.90 -20.17
CA VAL A 528 -4.49 18.12 -19.23
C VAL A 528 -5.39 17.15 -20.01
N GLU A 529 -5.22 15.86 -19.73
CA GLU A 529 -5.97 14.74 -20.30
C GLU A 529 -6.99 14.21 -19.29
N GLU A 530 -8.14 13.76 -19.78
CA GLU A 530 -9.08 12.94 -19.01
C GLU A 530 -8.55 11.50 -18.93
N THR A 531 -8.90 10.80 -17.85
CA THR A 531 -8.60 9.37 -17.70
C THR A 531 -9.85 8.51 -17.92
N GLU A 532 -9.69 7.18 -17.89
CA GLU A 532 -10.82 6.25 -17.94
C GLU A 532 -11.75 6.39 -16.72
N THR A 533 -11.24 6.94 -15.60
CA THR A 533 -12.02 7.25 -14.41
C THR A 533 -12.58 8.68 -14.50
N PRO A 534 -13.91 8.87 -14.43
CA PRO A 534 -14.52 10.19 -14.45
C PRO A 534 -13.98 11.12 -13.36
N PHE A 535 -13.90 12.41 -13.66
CA PHE A 535 -13.38 13.47 -12.77
C PHE A 535 -11.93 13.29 -12.30
N VAL A 536 -11.19 12.39 -12.96
CA VAL A 536 -9.76 12.18 -12.73
C VAL A 536 -9.01 12.61 -13.99
N TYR A 537 -8.00 13.44 -13.78
CA TYR A 537 -7.20 14.07 -14.82
C TYR A 537 -5.73 13.68 -14.70
N ARG A 538 -5.02 13.80 -15.81
CA ARG A 538 -3.57 13.65 -15.90
C ARG A 538 -2.96 14.84 -16.62
N MET A 539 -1.97 15.47 -16.01
CA MET A 539 -1.16 16.49 -16.68
C MET A 539 -0.03 15.84 -17.48
N ARG A 540 0.01 16.10 -18.80
CA ARG A 540 1.16 15.81 -19.67
C ARG A 540 2.01 17.05 -19.81
N TYR A 541 3.04 17.16 -18.99
CA TYR A 541 3.96 18.29 -19.05
C TYR A 541 4.75 18.29 -20.37
N ALA A 542 4.90 19.47 -20.96
CA ALA A 542 5.83 19.67 -22.07
C ALA A 542 7.25 19.66 -21.53
N LEU A 543 8.15 18.93 -22.22
CA LEU A 543 9.56 18.90 -21.86
C LEU A 543 10.30 20.09 -22.49
N PRO A 544 11.45 20.50 -21.91
CA PRO A 544 12.28 21.53 -22.53
C PRO A 544 12.81 21.09 -23.89
N GLU A 545 12.87 22.05 -24.82
CA GLU A 545 13.48 21.87 -26.14
C GLU A 545 14.64 22.86 -26.31
N PRO A 546 15.89 22.39 -26.57
CA PRO A 546 16.26 20.98 -26.73
C PRO A 546 16.20 20.18 -25.42
N ALA A 547 15.97 18.86 -25.53
CA ALA A 547 15.93 17.96 -24.38
C ALA A 547 17.23 18.04 -23.54
N PRO A 548 17.15 18.33 -22.24
CA PRO A 548 18.32 18.43 -21.36
C PRO A 548 19.01 17.08 -21.18
N LEU A 549 20.28 17.10 -20.76
CA LEU A 549 20.98 15.86 -20.47
C LEU A 549 20.50 15.29 -19.13
N VAL A 550 20.08 14.03 -19.14
CA VAL A 550 19.80 13.23 -17.93
C VAL A 550 20.99 12.33 -17.62
N SER A 551 21.54 12.43 -16.42
CA SER A 551 22.54 11.47 -15.93
C SER A 551 21.89 10.40 -15.07
N ILE A 552 21.92 9.17 -15.57
CA ILE A 552 21.45 7.98 -14.86
C ILE A 552 22.63 7.42 -14.06
N VAL A 553 22.58 7.53 -12.74
CA VAL A 553 23.65 7.08 -11.83
C VAL A 553 23.28 5.72 -11.27
N ILE A 554 24.10 4.70 -11.58
CA ILE A 554 23.83 3.30 -11.24
C ILE A 554 25.02 2.72 -10.46
N PRO A 555 24.93 2.54 -9.14
CA PRO A 555 25.90 1.76 -8.36
C PRO A 555 25.90 0.28 -8.75
N THR A 556 27.06 -0.36 -8.85
CA THR A 556 27.11 -1.79 -9.19
C THR A 556 28.33 -2.53 -8.66
N LYS A 557 28.08 -3.73 -8.13
CA LYS A 557 29.08 -4.73 -7.76
C LYS A 557 28.68 -6.08 -8.35
N ASP A 558 29.53 -6.65 -9.20
CA ASP A 558 29.32 -7.97 -9.85
C ASP A 558 27.91 -8.15 -10.47
N HIS A 559 27.35 -9.37 -10.47
CA HIS A 559 25.98 -9.68 -10.94
C HIS A 559 25.64 -9.17 -12.36
N ILE A 560 26.45 -9.56 -13.34
CA ILE A 560 26.36 -9.09 -14.74
C ILE A 560 24.95 -9.26 -15.32
N GLU A 561 24.27 -10.38 -15.08
CA GLU A 561 22.93 -10.63 -15.65
C GLU A 561 21.90 -9.59 -15.19
N THR A 562 21.89 -9.29 -13.89
CA THR A 562 21.03 -8.27 -13.28
C THR A 562 21.35 -6.87 -13.82
N LEU A 563 22.63 -6.52 -13.85
CA LEU A 563 23.07 -5.23 -14.40
C LEU A 563 22.72 -5.11 -15.90
N ASP A 564 22.89 -6.17 -16.68
CA ASP A 564 22.61 -6.16 -18.11
C ASP A 564 21.13 -5.98 -18.39
N ALA A 565 20.24 -6.63 -17.62
CA ALA A 565 18.80 -6.41 -17.70
C ALA A 565 18.44 -4.94 -17.46
N CYS A 566 19.04 -4.31 -16.44
CA CYS A 566 18.86 -2.88 -16.15
C CYS A 566 19.33 -2.00 -17.31
N VAL A 567 20.62 -2.08 -17.67
CA VAL A 567 21.20 -1.17 -18.66
C VAL A 567 20.65 -1.40 -20.07
N MET A 568 20.41 -2.65 -20.47
CA MET A 568 19.84 -2.95 -21.78
C MET A 568 18.36 -2.60 -21.87
N SER A 569 17.56 -2.76 -20.80
CA SER A 569 16.16 -2.30 -20.82
C SER A 569 16.07 -0.78 -21.01
N ILE A 570 16.98 -0.01 -20.38
CA ILE A 570 17.10 1.43 -20.62
C ILE A 570 17.46 1.68 -22.10
N ALA A 571 18.54 1.08 -22.59
CA ALA A 571 19.05 1.34 -23.94
C ALA A 571 18.03 0.97 -25.02
N GLN A 572 17.29 -0.12 -24.86
CA GLN A 572 16.38 -0.66 -25.87
C GLN A 572 14.96 -0.09 -25.81
N ARG A 573 14.47 0.27 -24.62
CA ARG A 573 13.05 0.65 -24.44
C ARG A 573 12.84 2.15 -24.32
N VAL A 574 13.80 2.91 -23.80
CA VAL A 574 13.58 4.32 -23.45
C VAL A 574 13.42 5.21 -24.68
N THR A 575 12.43 6.10 -24.63
CA THR A 575 12.16 7.06 -25.70
C THR A 575 12.96 8.36 -25.57
N TYR A 576 13.45 8.70 -24.38
CA TYR A 576 14.21 9.91 -24.11
C TYR A 576 15.50 9.98 -24.93
N ALA A 577 15.74 11.13 -25.56
CA ALA A 577 16.75 11.23 -26.62
C ALA A 577 18.15 11.66 -26.14
N ASN A 578 18.31 12.13 -24.90
CA ASN A 578 19.56 12.72 -24.44
C ASN A 578 19.94 12.31 -23.02
N TYR A 579 20.54 11.12 -22.87
CA TYR A 579 20.94 10.62 -21.56
C TYR A 579 22.35 10.04 -21.55
N GLU A 580 22.93 9.99 -20.36
CA GLU A 580 24.14 9.25 -20.08
C GLU A 580 23.94 8.30 -18.90
N ILE A 581 24.59 7.14 -18.94
CA ILE A 581 24.66 6.19 -17.84
C ILE A 581 26.04 6.32 -17.20
N VAL A 582 26.05 6.69 -15.92
CA VAL A 582 27.21 6.75 -15.04
C VAL A 582 27.16 5.53 -14.14
N LEU A 583 27.83 4.47 -14.59
CA LEU A 583 27.94 3.24 -13.82
C LEU A 583 29.03 3.42 -12.76
N VAL A 584 28.67 3.33 -11.49
CA VAL A 584 29.59 3.48 -10.37
C VAL A 584 30.00 2.10 -9.87
N GLU A 585 31.16 1.64 -10.32
CA GLU A 585 31.76 0.39 -9.90
C GLU A 585 32.19 0.51 -8.42
N ASN A 586 31.72 -0.41 -7.57
CA ASN A 586 32.01 -0.40 -6.14
C ASN A 586 32.51 -1.76 -5.60
N ASN A 587 33.76 -2.08 -5.93
CA ASN A 587 34.52 -3.19 -5.36
C ASN A 587 34.07 -4.60 -5.83
N SER A 588 33.80 -4.75 -7.12
CA SER A 588 33.59 -6.00 -7.86
C SER A 588 34.84 -6.87 -7.82
N GLU A 589 34.64 -8.19 -7.82
CA GLU A 589 35.73 -9.16 -7.69
C GLU A 589 35.87 -10.07 -8.91
N ALA A 590 34.79 -10.29 -9.67
CA ALA A 590 34.82 -11.22 -10.80
C ALA A 590 35.49 -10.59 -12.04
N PRO A 591 36.50 -11.24 -12.65
CA PRO A 591 37.16 -10.75 -13.86
C PRO A 591 36.18 -10.51 -15.03
N GLU A 592 35.14 -11.33 -15.13
CA GLU A 592 34.10 -11.23 -16.15
C GLU A 592 33.32 -9.91 -16.03
N THR A 593 33.16 -9.37 -14.82
CA THR A 593 32.49 -8.09 -14.56
C THR A 593 33.27 -6.93 -15.20
N PHE A 594 34.60 -6.91 -15.04
CA PHE A 594 35.44 -5.89 -15.65
C PHE A 594 35.50 -6.01 -17.18
N ALA A 595 35.53 -7.23 -17.71
CA ALA A 595 35.44 -7.45 -19.16
C ALA A 595 34.09 -6.96 -19.72
N TYR A 596 33.00 -7.14 -18.98
CA TYR A 596 31.69 -6.60 -19.35
C TYR A 596 31.70 -5.07 -19.43
N TYR A 597 32.28 -4.40 -18.43
CA TYR A 597 32.38 -2.92 -18.38
C TYR A 597 33.09 -2.33 -19.60
N GLU A 598 34.12 -2.98 -20.13
CA GLU A 598 34.84 -2.52 -21.32
C GLU A 598 33.93 -2.49 -22.57
N THR A 599 32.96 -3.42 -22.66
CA THR A 599 32.04 -3.52 -23.79
C THR A 599 30.81 -2.62 -23.67
N LEU A 600 30.48 -2.19 -22.45
CA LEU A 600 29.21 -1.53 -22.13
C LEU A 600 28.96 -0.23 -22.93
N PRO A 601 29.94 0.68 -23.11
CA PRO A 601 29.72 1.92 -23.86
C PRO A 601 29.25 1.68 -25.29
N GLU A 602 29.87 0.74 -26.00
CA GLU A 602 29.53 0.39 -27.38
C GLU A 602 28.16 -0.29 -27.45
N ARG A 603 27.87 -1.19 -26.49
CA ARG A 603 26.56 -1.87 -26.40
C ARG A 603 25.41 -0.90 -26.19
N VAL A 604 25.55 0.05 -25.27
CA VAL A 604 24.52 1.07 -24.99
C VAL A 604 24.34 2.00 -26.19
N ALA A 605 25.43 2.49 -26.79
CA ALA A 605 25.34 3.34 -27.97
C ALA A 605 24.66 2.62 -29.15
N ALA A 606 24.98 1.34 -29.37
CA ALA A 606 24.35 0.55 -30.44
C ALA A 606 22.86 0.27 -30.15
N ALA A 607 22.53 -0.19 -28.93
CA ALA A 607 21.16 -0.56 -28.56
C ALA A 607 20.22 0.65 -28.47
N SER A 608 20.74 1.83 -28.11
CA SER A 608 19.99 3.08 -28.01
C SER A 608 19.98 3.91 -29.30
N GLU A 609 20.55 3.40 -30.39
CA GLU A 609 20.69 4.13 -31.66
C GLU A 609 21.43 5.48 -31.49
N GLY A 610 22.39 5.53 -30.56
CA GLY A 610 23.20 6.71 -30.27
C GLY A 610 22.55 7.77 -29.37
N LYS A 611 21.34 7.52 -28.86
CA LYS A 611 20.66 8.42 -27.88
C LYS A 611 21.34 8.42 -26.52
N GLY A 612 21.90 7.28 -26.14
CA GLY A 612 22.54 7.05 -24.85
C GLY A 612 24.03 6.79 -24.97
N ILE A 613 24.78 7.29 -23.99
CA ILE A 613 26.18 6.89 -23.77
C ILE A 613 26.32 6.26 -22.39
N ALA A 614 27.23 5.30 -22.23
CA ALA A 614 27.57 4.73 -20.93
C ALA A 614 29.05 4.90 -20.63
N ARG A 615 29.39 5.07 -19.35
CA ARG A 615 30.76 5.03 -18.85
C ARG A 615 30.79 4.41 -17.46
N VAL A 616 31.97 3.94 -17.08
CA VAL A 616 32.24 3.41 -15.75
C VAL A 616 33.15 4.36 -14.98
N VAL A 617 32.79 4.60 -13.72
CA VAL A 617 33.62 5.34 -12.76
C VAL A 617 33.87 4.43 -11.56
N TYR A 618 35.09 4.50 -11.01
CA TYR A 618 35.56 3.53 -10.00
C TYR A 618 35.61 4.17 -8.63
N TRP A 619 34.78 3.67 -7.71
CA TRP A 619 34.76 4.12 -6.32
C TRP A 619 35.99 3.59 -5.57
N PRO A 620 36.84 4.46 -4.99
CA PRO A 620 38.08 4.04 -4.34
C PRO A 620 37.91 3.62 -2.87
N GLY A 621 36.74 3.86 -2.26
CA GLY A 621 36.48 3.61 -0.85
C GLY A 621 35.89 2.24 -0.54
N GLU A 622 35.52 2.05 0.72
CA GLU A 622 34.72 0.90 1.18
C GLU A 622 33.24 1.10 0.81
N PHE A 623 32.45 0.01 0.86
CA PHE A 623 31.04 0.08 0.53
C PHE A 623 30.27 1.03 1.48
N ASN A 624 29.69 2.08 0.90
CA ASN A 624 28.68 2.94 1.51
C ASN A 624 27.79 3.47 0.39
N TYR A 625 26.52 3.07 0.37
CA TYR A 625 25.62 3.36 -0.75
C TYR A 625 25.46 4.86 -0.99
N SER A 626 25.29 5.63 0.08
CA SER A 626 25.18 7.09 0.02
C SER A 626 26.43 7.76 -0.54
N GLN A 627 27.61 7.32 -0.12
CA GLN A 627 28.89 7.82 -0.67
C GLN A 627 29.04 7.50 -2.15
N ILE A 628 28.67 6.29 -2.56
CA ILE A 628 28.76 5.82 -3.94
C ILE A 628 27.82 6.62 -4.85
N ILE A 629 26.60 6.90 -4.40
CA ILE A 629 25.66 7.78 -5.11
C ILE A 629 26.24 9.19 -5.25
N ASN A 630 26.72 9.80 -4.15
CA ASN A 630 27.32 11.13 -4.17
C ASN A 630 28.50 11.19 -5.16
N PHE A 631 29.40 10.21 -5.11
CA PHE A 631 30.54 10.09 -6.03
C PHE A 631 30.10 9.93 -7.49
N GLY A 632 29.05 9.16 -7.77
CA GLY A 632 28.48 9.03 -9.11
C GLY A 632 27.94 10.37 -9.64
N VAL A 633 27.26 11.13 -8.78
CA VAL A 633 26.72 12.45 -9.12
C VAL A 633 27.82 13.49 -9.39
N GLU A 634 28.96 13.41 -8.70
CA GLU A 634 30.14 14.25 -8.99
C GLU A 634 30.68 14.02 -10.42
N HIS A 635 30.52 12.80 -10.94
CA HIS A 635 30.95 12.44 -12.30
C HIS A 635 29.86 12.59 -13.35
N ALA A 636 28.61 12.81 -12.95
CA ALA A 636 27.49 13.08 -13.82
C ALA A 636 27.60 14.49 -14.45
N LYS A 637 27.06 14.67 -15.66
CA LYS A 637 27.10 15.92 -16.43
C LYS A 637 25.73 16.55 -16.68
N GLY A 638 24.66 15.79 -16.46
CA GLY A 638 23.28 16.21 -16.69
C GLY A 638 22.80 17.20 -15.64
N ASP A 639 21.89 18.07 -16.05
CA ASP A 639 21.17 19.00 -15.16
C ASP A 639 20.12 18.26 -14.32
N TYR A 640 19.71 17.09 -14.79
CA TYR A 640 18.81 16.17 -14.11
C TYR A 640 19.53 14.87 -13.80
N LEU A 641 19.34 14.38 -12.58
CA LEU A 641 19.92 13.16 -12.05
C LEU A 641 18.80 12.14 -11.91
N LEU A 642 19.02 10.94 -12.46
CA LEU A 642 18.19 9.77 -12.21
C LEU A 642 19.02 8.78 -11.40
N LEU A 643 18.75 8.67 -10.12
CA LEU A 643 19.38 7.71 -9.21
C LEU A 643 18.64 6.38 -9.35
N LEU A 644 19.35 5.31 -9.71
CA LEU A 644 18.73 4.05 -10.10
C LEU A 644 19.54 2.86 -9.58
N ASN A 645 18.87 1.88 -8.98
CA ASN A 645 19.52 0.63 -8.61
C ASN A 645 19.81 -0.23 -9.85
N ASN A 646 20.87 -1.05 -9.79
CA ASN A 646 21.27 -1.93 -10.89
C ASN A 646 20.37 -3.16 -11.10
N ASP A 647 19.42 -3.42 -10.20
CA ASP A 647 18.46 -4.53 -10.22
C ASP A 647 17.05 -4.08 -10.63
N THR A 648 16.98 -3.03 -11.44
CA THR A 648 15.74 -2.51 -12.02
C THR A 648 15.56 -2.94 -13.47
N GLU A 649 14.32 -3.05 -13.96
CA GLU A 649 14.02 -3.24 -15.38
C GLU A 649 12.90 -2.30 -15.82
N VAL A 650 13.10 -1.56 -16.92
CA VAL A 650 12.14 -0.56 -17.42
C VAL A 650 10.87 -1.23 -17.94
N ILE A 651 9.70 -0.84 -17.43
CA ILE A 651 8.38 -1.24 -17.97
C ILE A 651 7.84 -0.15 -18.89
N SER A 652 7.75 1.10 -18.40
CA SER A 652 7.23 2.23 -19.19
C SER A 652 8.34 2.87 -20.04
N PRO A 653 8.25 2.88 -21.38
CA PRO A 653 9.26 3.49 -22.26
C PRO A 653 9.53 4.99 -22.01
N TYR A 654 8.53 5.70 -21.51
CA TYR A 654 8.51 7.15 -21.31
C TYR A 654 8.76 7.57 -19.86
N PHE A 655 9.32 6.68 -19.03
CA PHE A 655 9.43 6.95 -17.59
C PHE A 655 10.34 8.15 -17.27
N ILE A 656 11.38 8.40 -18.07
CA ILE A 656 12.25 9.58 -17.91
C ILE A 656 11.49 10.86 -18.22
N GLU A 657 10.78 10.89 -19.34
CA GLU A 657 9.90 12.00 -19.75
C GLU A 657 8.86 12.30 -18.67
N GLU A 658 8.20 11.25 -18.15
CA GLU A 658 7.19 11.37 -17.13
C GLU A 658 7.75 12.02 -15.86
N MET A 659 8.86 11.49 -15.33
CA MET A 659 9.48 12.01 -14.11
C MET A 659 10.03 13.43 -14.32
N MET A 660 10.62 13.71 -15.49
CA MET A 660 11.13 15.04 -15.84
C MET A 660 10.02 16.07 -16.02
N GLY A 661 8.83 15.64 -16.45
CA GLY A 661 7.66 16.49 -16.59
C GLY A 661 7.32 17.21 -15.30
N TYR A 662 7.30 16.50 -14.18
CA TYR A 662 7.09 17.11 -12.86
C TYR A 662 8.19 18.11 -12.49
N MET A 663 9.44 17.84 -12.89
CA MET A 663 10.59 18.71 -12.61
C MET A 663 10.56 20.05 -13.36
N GLN A 664 9.61 20.24 -14.29
CA GLN A 664 9.36 21.54 -14.90
C GLN A 664 8.73 22.53 -13.91
N ARG A 665 8.16 22.03 -12.81
CA ARG A 665 7.65 22.87 -11.75
C ARG A 665 8.78 23.27 -10.79
N PRO A 666 8.83 24.54 -10.36
CA PRO A 666 9.88 25.02 -9.45
C PRO A 666 9.78 24.41 -8.05
N ASP A 667 8.61 23.92 -7.64
CA ASP A 667 8.37 23.31 -6.33
C ASP A 667 8.66 21.79 -6.27
N ALA A 668 8.89 21.13 -7.41
CA ALA A 668 9.25 19.72 -7.45
C ALA A 668 10.71 19.51 -7.03
N GLY A 669 10.92 18.65 -6.03
CA GLY A 669 12.23 18.31 -5.49
C GLY A 669 12.70 16.93 -5.92
N VAL A 670 11.94 15.90 -5.56
CA VAL A 670 12.23 14.50 -5.89
C VAL A 670 10.99 13.86 -6.49
N VAL A 671 11.17 13.12 -7.58
CA VAL A 671 10.09 12.34 -8.20
C VAL A 671 10.47 10.86 -8.14
N GLY A 672 9.56 10.02 -7.66
CA GLY A 672 9.73 8.57 -7.58
C GLY A 672 8.77 7.81 -8.49
N ALA A 673 9.26 6.70 -9.04
CA ALA A 673 8.52 5.79 -9.89
C ALA A 673 7.64 4.83 -9.08
N LYS A 674 6.67 4.18 -9.73
CA LYS A 674 6.00 2.98 -9.22
C LYS A 674 6.85 1.76 -9.51
N LEU A 675 7.12 0.96 -8.48
CA LEU A 675 7.95 -0.23 -8.61
C LEU A 675 7.15 -1.49 -8.34
N TYR A 676 7.45 -2.52 -9.12
CA TYR A 676 6.86 -3.84 -9.01
C TYR A 676 7.89 -4.88 -8.62
N PHE A 677 7.43 -5.85 -7.84
CA PHE A 677 8.12 -7.12 -7.66
C PHE A 677 8.10 -7.95 -8.96
N ALA A 678 8.91 -9.01 -9.03
CA ALA A 678 8.94 -9.94 -10.16
C ALA A 678 7.58 -10.62 -10.45
N ASP A 679 6.72 -10.73 -9.42
CA ASP A 679 5.37 -11.29 -9.50
C ASP A 679 4.29 -10.25 -9.83
N HIS A 680 4.68 -9.10 -10.35
CA HIS A 680 3.80 -8.00 -10.80
C HIS A 680 2.99 -7.30 -9.70
N LEU A 681 3.22 -7.63 -8.42
CA LEU A 681 2.63 -6.88 -7.31
C LEU A 681 3.43 -5.62 -7.02
N VAL A 682 2.73 -4.59 -6.53
CA VAL A 682 3.32 -3.30 -6.17
C VAL A 682 4.30 -3.48 -5.02
N GLN A 683 5.55 -3.08 -5.24
CA GLN A 683 6.57 -2.96 -4.20
C GLN A 683 6.63 -1.54 -3.63
N HIS A 684 6.44 -0.51 -4.46
CA HIS A 684 6.54 0.88 -4.06
C HIS A 684 5.48 1.76 -4.72
N ALA A 685 4.72 2.48 -3.89
CA ALA A 685 3.77 3.52 -4.28
C ALA A 685 3.83 4.72 -3.32
N GLY A 686 5.05 5.20 -3.04
CA GLY A 686 5.34 6.20 -2.01
C GLY A 686 5.69 5.59 -0.64
N ILE A 687 6.35 6.37 0.21
CA ILE A 687 6.73 6.00 1.59
C ILE A 687 6.12 6.97 2.60
N VAL A 688 5.60 6.40 3.68
CA VAL A 688 5.18 7.10 4.90
C VAL A 688 6.13 6.75 6.05
N VAL A 689 6.40 7.75 6.90
CA VAL A 689 7.35 7.68 8.01
C VAL A 689 6.61 7.42 9.32
N GLY A 690 7.23 6.73 10.26
CA GLY A 690 6.66 6.44 11.58
C GLY A 690 5.70 5.25 11.60
N VAL A 691 5.23 4.80 10.43
CA VAL A 691 4.36 3.62 10.34
C VAL A 691 5.11 2.37 10.80
N ARG A 692 4.51 1.64 11.75
CA ARG A 692 5.12 0.48 12.45
C ARG A 692 6.50 0.79 13.06
N GLY A 693 6.74 2.04 13.44
CA GLY A 693 7.98 2.47 14.10
C GLY A 693 9.20 2.62 13.19
N ALA A 694 9.02 2.68 11.86
CA ALA A 694 10.12 2.92 10.92
C ALA A 694 9.63 3.64 9.65
N LEU A 695 9.85 3.04 8.47
CA LEU A 695 9.35 3.47 7.17
C LEU A 695 8.42 2.39 6.63
N ALA A 696 7.34 2.78 5.94
CA ALA A 696 6.49 1.83 5.24
C ALA A 696 6.27 2.27 3.80
N HIS A 697 6.42 1.32 2.88
CA HIS A 697 5.96 1.48 1.50
C HIS A 697 4.44 1.42 1.51
N ALA A 698 3.79 2.52 1.13
CA ALA A 698 2.33 2.58 1.10
C ALA A 698 1.80 1.62 0.04
N ASN A 699 0.69 0.92 0.35
CA ASN A 699 -0.01 0.02 -0.58
C ASN A 699 0.84 -1.14 -1.14
N GLN A 700 1.90 -1.55 -0.45
CA GLN A 700 2.73 -2.69 -0.86
C GLN A 700 1.90 -3.99 -0.97
N ASP A 701 2.26 -4.85 -1.92
CA ASP A 701 1.58 -6.11 -2.26
C ASP A 701 0.21 -5.94 -2.97
N PHE A 702 -0.17 -4.72 -3.35
CA PHE A 702 -1.35 -4.52 -4.18
C PHE A 702 -1.13 -5.02 -5.60
N SER A 703 -2.21 -5.46 -6.25
CA SER A 703 -2.18 -5.64 -7.71
C SER A 703 -1.99 -4.29 -8.40
N ALA A 704 -1.53 -4.30 -9.65
CA ALA A 704 -1.20 -3.08 -10.37
C ALA A 704 -2.38 -2.09 -10.46
N LYS A 705 -3.61 -2.60 -10.59
CA LYS A 705 -4.84 -1.79 -10.73
C LYS A 705 -5.53 -1.42 -9.43
N ARG A 706 -5.15 -2.00 -8.29
CA ARG A 706 -5.83 -1.72 -7.04
C ARG A 706 -5.53 -0.28 -6.59
N GLU A 707 -6.58 0.52 -6.50
CA GLU A 707 -6.45 1.97 -6.26
C GLU A 707 -5.95 2.30 -4.84
N GLY A 708 -6.43 1.57 -3.84
CA GLY A 708 -6.19 1.84 -2.42
C GLY A 708 -6.92 3.09 -1.91
N TYR A 709 -6.56 3.51 -0.69
CA TYR A 709 -7.20 4.64 -0.04
C TYR A 709 -7.05 5.92 -0.86
N LEU A 710 -8.19 6.54 -1.21
CA LEU A 710 -8.26 7.73 -2.07
C LEU A 710 -7.48 7.59 -3.40
N ALA A 711 -7.41 6.35 -3.91
CA ALA A 711 -6.70 5.98 -5.12
C ALA A 711 -5.20 6.34 -5.16
N ARG A 712 -4.56 6.43 -3.99
CA ARG A 712 -3.16 6.86 -3.85
C ARG A 712 -2.14 5.88 -4.43
N ALA A 713 -2.52 4.63 -4.73
CA ALA A 713 -1.62 3.69 -5.40
C ALA A 713 -1.52 3.94 -6.92
N VAL A 714 -2.53 4.59 -7.51
CA VAL A 714 -2.69 4.75 -8.97
C VAL A 714 -2.83 6.21 -9.42
N ARG A 715 -2.73 7.16 -8.49
CA ARG A 715 -2.75 8.61 -8.77
C ARG A 715 -1.45 9.27 -8.29
N PRO A 716 -0.96 10.31 -8.99
CA PRO A 716 0.13 11.12 -8.48
C PRO A 716 -0.20 11.71 -7.12
N GLY A 717 0.82 11.87 -6.27
CA GLY A 717 0.62 12.44 -4.95
C GLY A 717 1.91 12.75 -4.21
N ASN A 718 1.80 13.64 -3.24
CA ASN A 718 2.88 13.91 -2.29
C ASN A 718 2.93 12.84 -1.19
N PHE A 719 4.15 12.44 -0.86
CA PHE A 719 4.51 11.50 0.20
C PHE A 719 5.75 12.04 0.93
N SER A 720 6.07 11.47 2.10
CA SER A 720 7.26 11.88 2.85
C SER A 720 8.54 11.50 2.13
N ALA A 721 8.53 10.32 1.50
CA ALA A 721 9.66 9.83 0.74
C ALA A 721 9.21 8.97 -0.45
N VAL A 722 10.16 8.76 -1.36
CA VAL A 722 10.12 7.73 -2.41
C VAL A 722 11.40 6.93 -2.31
N THR A 723 11.43 5.69 -2.79
CA THR A 723 12.61 4.83 -2.62
C THR A 723 13.77 5.22 -3.54
N GLY A 724 15.01 5.06 -3.05
CA GLY A 724 16.25 5.25 -3.80
C GLY A 724 16.44 4.32 -5.00
N ALA A 725 15.57 3.31 -5.18
CA ALA A 725 15.65 2.40 -6.30
C ALA A 725 15.36 3.06 -7.66
N CYS A 726 14.55 4.13 -7.69
CA CYS A 726 14.37 4.97 -8.87
C CYS A 726 13.88 6.38 -8.46
N GLN A 727 14.80 7.33 -8.35
CA GLN A 727 14.52 8.72 -8.01
C GLN A 727 15.07 9.69 -9.06
N MET A 728 14.23 10.60 -9.54
CA MET A 728 14.69 11.74 -10.31
C MET A 728 14.81 12.98 -9.42
N VAL A 729 15.83 13.79 -9.64
CA VAL A 729 16.04 15.08 -8.98
C VAL A 729 16.81 16.04 -9.90
N ARG A 730 16.57 17.35 -9.76
CA ARG A 730 17.45 18.36 -10.36
C ARG A 730 18.80 18.37 -9.63
N ARG A 731 19.89 18.53 -10.39
CA ARG A 731 21.25 18.64 -9.84
C ARG A 731 21.36 19.74 -8.78
N ASP A 732 20.82 20.92 -9.07
CA ASP A 732 20.95 22.07 -8.17
C ASP A 732 20.21 21.85 -6.83
N VAL A 733 19.10 21.10 -6.83
CA VAL A 733 18.40 20.66 -5.61
C VAL A 733 19.26 19.65 -4.84
N PHE A 734 19.80 18.64 -5.53
CA PHE A 734 20.67 17.62 -4.91
C PHE A 734 21.89 18.26 -4.23
N GLU A 735 22.57 19.16 -4.94
CA GLU A 735 23.73 19.89 -4.43
C GLU A 735 23.36 20.83 -3.27
N ARG A 736 22.21 21.52 -3.36
CA ARG A 736 21.74 22.44 -2.32
C ARG A 736 21.52 21.77 -0.97
N VAL A 737 21.04 20.52 -0.96
CA VAL A 737 20.81 19.76 0.29
C VAL A 737 22.02 18.91 0.70
N GLY A 738 23.11 18.93 -0.07
CA GLY A 738 24.34 18.19 0.22
C GLY A 738 24.29 16.70 -0.14
N GLY A 739 23.48 16.31 -1.13
CA GLY A 739 23.38 14.93 -1.58
C GLY A 739 22.82 13.96 -0.54
N TYR A 740 23.15 12.67 -0.66
CA TYR A 740 22.77 11.66 0.32
C TYR A 740 23.62 11.79 1.58
N ASN A 741 23.00 11.60 2.75
CA ASN A 741 23.72 11.64 4.02
C ASN A 741 24.49 10.33 4.22
N GLU A 742 25.81 10.43 4.27
CA GLU A 742 26.75 9.30 4.32
C GLU A 742 26.73 8.54 5.66
N GLU A 743 26.12 9.09 6.71
CA GLU A 743 25.87 8.36 7.97
C GLU A 743 24.84 7.24 7.79
N PHE A 744 23.93 7.39 6.81
CA PHE A 744 23.01 6.34 6.36
C PHE A 744 23.67 5.53 5.25
N ALA A 745 24.54 4.60 5.61
CA ALA A 745 25.32 3.86 4.63
C ALA A 745 24.44 2.96 3.74
N VAL A 746 23.26 2.57 4.24
CA VAL A 746 22.44 1.51 3.63
C VAL A 746 20.95 1.78 3.67
N GLY A 747 20.36 1.81 4.87
CA GLY A 747 18.94 2.04 5.07
C GLY A 747 18.67 3.51 5.32
N PHE A 748 17.42 3.92 5.09
CA PHE A 748 16.91 5.25 5.41
C PHE A 748 17.56 6.44 4.66
N ASN A 749 18.54 6.20 3.79
CA ASN A 749 19.24 7.28 3.05
C ASN A 749 18.31 8.04 2.10
N ASP A 750 17.47 7.31 1.38
CA ASP A 750 16.47 7.83 0.46
C ASP A 750 15.39 8.65 1.20
N ALA A 751 14.89 8.13 2.31
CA ALA A 751 13.94 8.84 3.15
C ALA A 751 14.54 10.10 3.79
N ASP A 752 15.75 10.02 4.37
CA ASP A 752 16.43 11.20 4.94
C ASP A 752 16.69 12.26 3.86
N TYR A 753 17.07 11.84 2.65
CA TYR A 753 17.24 12.73 1.51
C TYR A 753 15.93 13.43 1.13
N CYS A 754 14.84 12.69 0.95
CA CYS A 754 13.51 13.27 0.67
C CYS A 754 13.07 14.25 1.76
N LEU A 755 13.31 13.94 3.04
CA LEU A 755 12.94 14.83 4.15
C LEU A 755 13.78 16.11 4.20
N ARG A 756 15.09 16.05 3.90
CA ARG A 756 15.92 17.27 3.75
C ARG A 756 15.51 18.11 2.54
N VAL A 757 15.13 17.48 1.43
CA VAL A 757 14.56 18.18 0.27
C VAL A 757 13.25 18.88 0.65
N TRP A 758 12.43 18.24 1.47
CA TRP A 758 11.21 18.84 2.00
C TRP A 758 11.48 20.04 2.92
N GLU A 759 12.42 19.94 3.86
CA GLU A 759 12.86 21.06 4.71
C GLU A 759 13.41 22.24 3.89
N ALA A 760 14.02 21.97 2.73
CA ALA A 760 14.50 22.99 1.81
C ALA A 760 13.37 23.69 1.01
N GLY A 761 12.11 23.29 1.21
CA GLY A 761 10.92 23.90 0.63
C GLY A 761 10.40 23.24 -0.65
N TYR A 762 10.94 22.07 -1.02
CA TYR A 762 10.50 21.33 -2.20
C TYR A 762 9.56 20.18 -1.85
N ARG A 763 8.93 19.58 -2.86
CA ARG A 763 8.02 18.43 -2.70
C ARG A 763 8.67 17.14 -3.15
N THR A 764 8.33 16.06 -2.44
CA THR A 764 8.51 14.69 -2.92
C THR A 764 7.22 14.23 -3.59
N ILE A 765 7.34 13.73 -4.82
CA ILE A 765 6.22 13.38 -5.69
C ILE A 765 6.36 11.91 -6.08
N TYR A 766 5.32 11.13 -5.84
CA TYR A 766 5.16 9.81 -6.44
C TYR A 766 4.36 9.94 -7.73
N THR A 767 4.82 9.33 -8.83
CA THR A 767 4.03 9.17 -10.05
C THR A 767 3.77 7.69 -10.33
N PRO A 768 2.51 7.29 -10.55
CA PRO A 768 2.15 5.92 -10.92
C PRO A 768 2.47 5.60 -12.39
N TYR A 769 2.92 6.59 -13.16
CA TYR A 769 3.05 6.49 -14.62
C TYR A 769 4.49 6.23 -15.11
N ALA A 770 5.46 6.23 -14.19
CA ALA A 770 6.80 5.74 -14.42
C ALA A 770 6.90 4.36 -13.76
N GLU A 771 6.94 3.29 -14.54
CA GLU A 771 6.88 1.92 -14.02
C GLU A 771 8.15 1.14 -14.33
N LEU A 772 8.68 0.46 -13.30
CA LEU A 772 9.83 -0.44 -13.40
C LEU A 772 9.61 -1.68 -12.53
N TYR A 773 10.22 -2.80 -12.91
CA TYR A 773 10.48 -3.88 -11.96
C TYR A 773 11.70 -3.51 -11.10
N HIS A 774 11.71 -3.98 -9.86
CA HIS A 774 12.87 -3.92 -8.98
C HIS A 774 13.02 -5.26 -8.26
N TYR A 775 14.05 -6.01 -8.67
CA TYR A 775 14.33 -7.38 -8.24
C TYR A 775 15.11 -7.40 -6.90
N GLU A 776 14.57 -6.70 -5.91
CA GLU A 776 15.17 -6.44 -4.60
C GLU A 776 15.78 -7.71 -3.95
N PHE A 777 16.81 -7.52 -3.13
CA PHE A 777 17.56 -8.55 -2.41
C PHE A 777 18.41 -9.51 -3.25
N THR A 778 18.31 -9.49 -4.58
CA THR A 778 19.11 -10.34 -5.48
C THR A 778 20.62 -10.15 -5.34
N SER A 779 21.08 -8.91 -5.10
CA SER A 779 22.52 -8.60 -4.95
C SER A 779 23.00 -8.59 -3.50
N ARG A 780 22.09 -8.54 -2.51
CA ARG A 780 22.45 -8.10 -1.15
C ARG A 780 21.95 -8.95 0.02
N GLY A 781 20.77 -9.56 -0.09
CA GLY A 781 20.06 -10.25 1.01
C GLY A 781 19.68 -9.36 2.20
N ARG A 782 18.70 -9.78 3.03
CA ARG A 782 18.20 -8.99 4.18
C ARG A 782 19.20 -8.82 5.33
N GLU A 783 18.95 -7.81 6.16
CA GLU A 783 19.73 -7.49 7.34
C GLU A 783 19.61 -8.54 8.44
N GLU A 784 18.45 -9.19 8.58
CA GLU A 784 18.17 -10.17 9.64
C GLU A 784 19.00 -11.44 9.52
N ALA A 785 19.48 -11.77 8.31
CA ALA A 785 20.33 -12.93 8.04
C ALA A 785 21.79 -12.73 8.51
N ASN A 786 22.19 -11.52 8.90
CA ASN A 786 23.56 -11.22 9.32
C ASN A 786 23.57 -10.23 10.51
N GLU A 787 24.13 -10.65 11.65
CA GLU A 787 24.14 -9.83 12.87
C GLU A 787 24.77 -8.45 12.70
N GLU A 788 25.82 -8.32 11.88
CA GLU A 788 26.46 -7.04 11.61
C GLU A 788 25.55 -6.12 10.80
N LYS A 789 24.90 -6.66 9.76
CA LYS A 789 23.89 -5.91 8.98
C LYS A 789 22.72 -5.48 9.86
N LEU A 790 22.23 -6.35 10.74
CA LEU A 790 21.16 -6.03 11.68
C LEU A 790 21.56 -4.96 12.70
N ARG A 791 22.79 -5.01 13.24
CA ARG A 791 23.31 -3.98 14.14
C ARG A 791 23.44 -2.63 13.43
N ARG A 792 23.93 -2.61 12.19
CA ARG A 792 23.98 -1.40 11.36
C ARG A 792 22.56 -0.85 11.12
N TRP A 793 21.62 -1.69 10.72
CA TRP A 793 20.22 -1.29 10.50
C TRP A 793 19.61 -0.64 11.74
N LYS A 794 19.75 -1.26 12.91
CA LYS A 794 19.24 -0.70 14.18
C LYS A 794 19.90 0.64 14.51
N ARG A 795 21.19 0.81 14.22
CA ARG A 795 21.90 2.09 14.41
C ARG A 795 21.35 3.16 13.46
N GLU A 796 21.20 2.83 12.18
CA GLU A 796 20.65 3.75 11.17
C GLU A 796 19.19 4.11 11.48
N GLN A 797 18.36 3.14 11.89
CA GLN A 797 17.00 3.41 12.37
C GLN A 797 17.00 4.38 13.56
N ALA A 798 17.84 4.15 14.57
CA ALA A 798 17.93 5.04 15.73
C ALA A 798 18.39 6.45 15.34
N LEU A 799 19.37 6.57 14.42
CA LEU A 799 19.82 7.85 13.89
C LEU A 799 18.70 8.57 13.12
N PHE A 800 17.95 7.85 12.30
CA PHE A 800 16.81 8.40 11.56
C PHE A 800 15.74 8.94 12.51
N MET A 801 15.36 8.17 13.52
CA MET A 801 14.42 8.61 14.56
C MET A 801 14.93 9.82 15.34
N GLN A 802 16.25 9.89 15.61
CA GLN A 802 16.85 11.03 16.29
C GLN A 802 16.83 12.31 15.45
N ARG A 803 17.02 12.19 14.13
CA ARG A 803 16.99 13.32 13.19
C ARG A 803 15.58 13.81 12.91
N TRP A 804 14.62 12.89 12.83
CA TRP A 804 13.25 13.17 12.41
C TRP A 804 12.20 12.83 13.49
N PRO A 805 12.36 13.31 14.75
CA PRO A 805 11.54 12.87 15.87
C PRO A 805 10.06 13.23 15.69
N GLU A 806 9.76 14.34 14.99
CA GLU A 806 8.39 14.82 14.82
C GLU A 806 7.49 13.79 14.14
N PHE A 807 7.97 13.08 13.12
CA PHE A 807 7.20 12.03 12.44
C PHE A 807 6.81 10.87 13.37
N PHE A 808 7.58 10.61 14.42
CA PHE A 808 7.30 9.57 15.41
C PHE A 808 6.50 10.09 16.61
N LEU A 809 6.45 11.41 16.81
CA LEU A 809 5.71 12.05 17.91
C LEU A 809 4.31 12.50 17.49
N THR A 810 4.18 13.10 16.31
CA THR A 810 2.93 13.67 15.80
C THR A 810 2.35 12.93 14.61
N GLY A 811 3.11 11.99 14.04
CA GLY A 811 2.72 11.24 12.85
C GLY A 811 3.10 11.91 11.53
N ASP A 812 2.99 11.15 10.45
CA ASP A 812 3.30 11.60 9.09
C ASP A 812 2.20 12.52 8.52
N PRO A 813 2.53 13.71 7.98
CA PRO A 813 1.56 14.65 7.44
C PRO A 813 0.79 14.13 6.21
N TRP A 814 1.34 13.14 5.50
CA TRP A 814 0.72 12.47 4.36
C TRP A 814 -0.01 11.18 4.76
N LEU A 815 0.03 10.78 6.04
CA LEU A 815 -0.90 9.80 6.61
C LEU A 815 -2.09 10.53 7.24
N GLY A 816 -1.83 11.62 7.97
CA GLY A 816 -2.86 12.35 8.73
C GLY A 816 -3.17 11.69 10.08
N PRO A 817 -3.79 12.43 11.01
CA PRO A 817 -3.94 12.01 12.41
C PRO A 817 -5.09 11.00 12.64
N ASN A 818 -6.00 10.86 11.67
CA ASN A 818 -7.21 10.04 11.80
C ASN A 818 -7.02 8.61 11.27
N LEU A 819 -5.84 8.29 10.73
CA LEU A 819 -5.47 6.97 10.21
C LEU A 819 -4.43 6.31 11.10
N SER A 820 -4.49 4.99 11.18
CA SER A 820 -3.63 4.18 12.05
C SER A 820 -2.18 4.18 11.57
N SER A 821 -1.26 4.52 12.47
CA SER A 821 0.19 4.40 12.26
C SER A 821 0.68 2.94 12.26
N GLU A 822 -0.19 1.95 12.43
CA GLU A 822 0.17 0.52 12.34
C GLU A 822 -0.12 -0.09 10.96
N SER A 823 -0.68 0.72 10.05
CA SER A 823 -1.18 0.28 8.74
C SER A 823 -0.56 1.05 7.59
N GLU A 824 0.13 0.32 6.71
CA GLU A 824 0.61 0.77 5.40
C GLU A 824 -0.51 0.86 4.35
N TYR A 825 -1.75 0.55 4.75
CA TYR A 825 -2.95 0.54 3.91
C TYR A 825 -4.01 1.54 4.35
N PHE A 826 -3.66 2.52 5.20
CA PHE A 826 -4.55 3.62 5.57
C PHE A 826 -5.86 3.15 6.25
N SER A 827 -5.76 2.21 7.18
CA SER A 827 -6.89 1.80 8.02
C SER A 827 -7.14 2.79 9.17
N VAL A 828 -8.34 2.76 9.75
CA VAL A 828 -8.71 3.53 10.96
C VAL A 828 -8.26 2.85 12.23
#